data_AF-A0A0G0I3W6-F1
#
_entry.id   AF-A0A0G0I3W6-F1
#
_cell.length_a   1.000
_cell.length_b   1.000
_cell.length_c   1.000
_cell.angle_alpha   90.00
_cell.angle_beta   90.00
_cell.angle_gamma   90.00
#
_symmetry.space_group_name_H-M   'P 1'
#
loop_
_entity.id
_entity.type
_entity.pdbx_description
1 polymer ?
#
loop_
_entity_poly.entity_id
_entity_poly.type
_entity_poly.pdbx_seq_one_letter_code
_entity_poly.pdbx_strand_id
1 'polypeptide(L)'
;FKPYVYVELQRRELAENLRVAKRMVEEMTSEVWEALEEVVRDRPVLLNRAPTLHRLGIQAFYPMLVEGKAIKIHPLVCSAFNADFDGDQMAVHILLSQKARLEAENLMLSTKNILSPASGRPLPTPSQDMVLGLYYMTKGRKNVPGEGLIFSSVEEVIYAYQHGQVDIQASIKLRMKAGNIVETTVGRVILFEALPESAEIEWVNKAVKKKDIAKLVEKMYKVCGAPATVVALDKIKLLGFSNATLGGISLSMENLVIPDSKYKAVSNGLKEVGDVEQLYLEGAITNGERYNKVIQIWAKATESVTNDMISVLEDQDKASSANMDKNNIPFNPVFMMLDSGARGSRQQIRQLAAMRGLMATPSGEIMETPVLANFKEGLNVFEYFISTHGARKGLADTALKTADSGYLTRRLVDVSQDVVISQHDCQTLGYLSLSELRESGEVLAPLTKRVFGRVAAEDIKDPVSGKLIAKQGDLLDDAVIEILKDSAVTEVAARSVLTCQAKRGVCANCYGMDLSTQKLVDIGTAVGIIAAQSIGEPGTQLTMRTFHVGGTASGLVEENFYKSKFSGKVVFKGIYAVKNKKGVWVVVNRRSKIAIVSEDGRELEEYRIEYGTWLLVNDGDMVEKGKKLAEWDPFKVIMTERAGHVQFIDLIENVTYQEQFDETVGRSNKMILEKRDERRQPCVAIMDSENGEIARYYLPTGAILTIEDNTNVYPGDILAKLHREEKKTKDITGGLPRVTELFEARVPRDAAILSEVDGVVKFGGVHRGQRKITVTTDEGEVFEYNVPRNRHLNVEDGEHVKAGDALTFGVPNAHDVLKILGPDAVQSYLVKEVQEIYTLQGVDIHDKHIETIVRQMLRKVRIVEPNDTNFVVGDRVDKLQLQAINKALAKEGKKVATAKPILMGITKASLGTESFISAASFQETTRVLTEAALAGQVDYLYGLKENIIIGKIIPAGTGISTFKKKYIGEDVTDFEKQARDEEQLEAGLDKISLKVNQARSSVGRALL
;
A
#
# COMPACT_ATOMS: atom_id res chain seq x y z
N PHE A 1 27.70 -31.43 5.41
CA PHE A 1 28.73 -31.66 4.37
C PHE A 1 29.40 -33.05 4.39
N LYS A 2 28.93 -34.04 5.17
CA LYS A 2 29.62 -35.35 5.34
C LYS A 2 30.16 -36.01 4.06
N PRO A 3 29.37 -36.18 2.96
CA PRO A 3 29.87 -36.84 1.76
C PRO A 3 31.06 -36.12 1.11
N TYR A 4 31.08 -34.78 1.16
CA TYR A 4 32.16 -33.98 0.60
C TYR A 4 33.42 -34.06 1.45
N VAL A 5 33.27 -34.06 2.77
CA VAL A 5 34.40 -34.24 3.70
C VAL A 5 35.04 -35.61 3.50
N TYR A 6 34.26 -36.68 3.29
CA TYR A 6 34.82 -38.00 2.99
C TYR A 6 35.69 -38.01 1.74
N VAL A 7 35.21 -37.37 0.67
CA VAL A 7 35.95 -37.26 -0.60
C VAL A 7 37.20 -36.42 -0.40
N GLU A 8 37.13 -35.32 0.36
CA GLU A 8 38.29 -34.45 0.57
C GLU A 8 39.37 -35.13 1.43
N LEU A 9 38.98 -35.88 2.47
CA LEU A 9 39.91 -36.68 3.29
C LEU A 9 40.62 -37.76 2.46
N GLN A 10 39.91 -38.39 1.52
CA GLN A 10 40.53 -39.34 0.58
C GLN A 10 41.42 -38.62 -0.43
N ARG A 11 40.99 -37.47 -0.96
CA ARG A 11 41.74 -36.68 -1.95
C ARG A 11 43.05 -36.15 -1.39
N ARG A 12 43.07 -35.81 -0.10
CA ARG A 12 44.28 -35.40 0.64
C ARG A 12 45.12 -36.57 1.15
N GLU A 13 44.75 -37.81 0.84
CA GLU A 13 45.43 -39.05 1.29
C GLU A 13 45.46 -39.21 2.82
N LEU A 14 44.60 -38.50 3.56
CA LEU A 14 44.47 -38.59 5.02
C LEU A 14 43.66 -39.81 5.45
N ALA A 15 42.80 -40.32 4.56
CA ALA A 15 42.09 -41.57 4.72
C ALA A 15 42.26 -42.47 3.48
N GLU A 16 42.79 -43.67 3.69
CA GLU A 16 43.02 -44.65 2.61
C GLU A 16 41.71 -45.10 1.92
N ASN A 17 40.61 -45.19 2.68
CA ASN A 17 39.33 -45.66 2.18
C ASN A 17 38.15 -44.98 2.88
N LEU A 18 36.95 -45.12 2.29
CA LEU A 18 35.73 -44.49 2.81
C LEU A 18 35.37 -44.94 4.23
N ARG A 19 35.74 -46.16 4.64
CA ARG A 19 35.47 -46.65 6.01
C ARG A 19 36.34 -45.90 7.02
N VAL A 20 37.62 -45.70 6.72
CA VAL A 20 38.53 -44.90 7.55
C VAL A 20 38.05 -43.45 7.61
N ALA A 21 37.68 -42.85 6.48
CA ALA A 21 37.14 -41.49 6.43
C ALA A 21 35.86 -41.34 7.28
N LYS A 22 34.97 -42.33 7.27
CA LYS A 22 33.78 -42.34 8.14
C LYS A 22 34.14 -42.37 9.62
N ARG A 23 35.07 -43.24 10.00
CA ARG A 23 35.55 -43.35 11.39
C ARG A 23 36.17 -42.05 11.88
N MET A 24 37.04 -41.41 11.08
CA MET A 24 37.65 -40.12 11.42
C MET A 24 36.62 -39.03 11.67
N VAL A 25 35.57 -38.96 10.85
CA VAL A 25 34.48 -37.99 11.02
C VAL A 25 33.61 -38.30 12.25
N GLU A 26 33.43 -39.57 12.61
CA GLU A 26 32.72 -39.98 13.84
C GLU A 26 33.53 -39.66 15.09
N GLU A 27 34.86 -39.83 15.04
CA GLU A 27 35.80 -39.50 16.10
C GLU A 27 36.12 -37.99 16.18
N MET A 28 35.66 -37.19 15.20
CA MET A 28 35.88 -35.75 15.10
C MET A 28 37.37 -35.34 15.17
N THR A 29 38.25 -36.05 14.46
CA THR A 29 39.69 -35.77 14.46
C THR A 29 40.00 -34.38 13.89
N SER A 30 41.18 -33.82 14.21
CA SER A 30 41.60 -32.47 13.80
C SER A 30 41.56 -32.27 12.28
N GLU A 31 41.94 -33.28 11.53
CA GLU A 31 42.02 -33.28 10.06
C GLU A 31 40.64 -33.08 9.41
N VAL A 32 39.58 -33.51 10.09
CA VAL A 32 38.19 -33.35 9.62
C VAL A 32 37.81 -31.88 9.54
N TRP A 33 38.27 -31.06 10.48
CA TRP A 33 37.94 -29.64 10.53
C TRP A 33 38.63 -28.86 9.41
N GLU A 34 39.90 -29.18 9.11
CA GLU A 34 40.62 -28.60 7.97
C GLU A 34 39.98 -28.97 6.63
N ALA A 35 39.56 -30.23 6.47
CA ALA A 35 38.85 -30.69 5.29
C ALA A 35 37.46 -30.04 5.18
N LEU A 36 36.76 -29.85 6.30
CA LEU A 36 35.48 -29.18 6.33
C LEU A 36 35.60 -27.70 5.93
N GLU A 37 36.60 -26.98 6.44
CA GLU A 37 36.80 -25.57 6.13
C GLU A 37 37.03 -25.36 4.62
N GLU A 38 37.85 -26.18 3.98
CA GLU A 38 38.07 -26.13 2.52
C GLU A 38 36.80 -26.43 1.74
N VAL A 39 36.03 -27.46 2.15
CA VAL A 39 34.77 -27.83 1.49
C VAL A 39 33.75 -26.70 1.56
N VAL A 40 33.74 -25.94 2.66
CA VAL A 40 32.73 -24.92 3.00
C VAL A 40 33.02 -23.57 2.32
N ARG A 41 34.29 -23.22 2.11
CA ARG A 41 34.76 -21.89 1.64
C ARG A 41 34.03 -21.37 0.40
N ASP A 42 33.92 -22.17 -0.66
CA ASP A 42 33.33 -21.75 -1.96
C ASP A 42 31.94 -22.35 -2.20
N ARG A 43 31.20 -22.67 -1.14
CA ARG A 43 29.89 -23.33 -1.26
C ARG A 43 28.79 -22.54 -0.56
N PRO A 44 27.92 -21.83 -1.30
CA PRO A 44 26.80 -21.16 -0.69
C PRO A 44 25.81 -22.19 -0.11
N VAL A 45 25.19 -21.82 1.00
CA VAL A 45 24.07 -22.50 1.64
C VAL A 45 22.83 -21.61 1.57
N LEU A 46 21.64 -22.21 1.51
CA LEU A 46 20.40 -21.45 1.63
C LEU A 46 19.96 -21.42 3.08
N LEU A 47 19.64 -20.23 3.58
CA LEU A 47 18.91 -20.04 4.83
C LEU A 47 17.45 -19.74 4.52
N ASN A 48 16.55 -20.38 5.27
CA ASN A 48 15.12 -20.22 5.15
C ASN A 48 14.48 -19.99 6.52
N ARG A 49 13.60 -18.98 6.63
CA ARG A 49 12.72 -18.79 7.79
C ARG A 49 11.28 -19.10 7.38
N ALA A 50 10.66 -20.03 8.10
CA ALA A 50 9.25 -20.36 7.91
C ALA A 50 8.36 -19.49 8.82
N PRO A 51 7.18 -19.06 8.37
CA PRO A 51 6.61 -19.23 7.03
C PRO A 51 7.20 -18.26 6.00
N THR A 52 7.52 -18.77 4.80
CA THR A 52 8.11 -17.97 3.71
C THR A 52 7.02 -17.20 2.96
N LEU A 53 6.70 -15.98 3.41
CA LEU A 53 5.66 -15.13 2.79
C LEU A 53 6.11 -14.45 1.48
N HIS A 54 7.41 -14.24 1.33
CA HIS A 54 8.01 -13.59 0.16
C HIS A 54 9.39 -14.19 -0.14
N ARG A 55 9.89 -13.98 -1.36
CA ARG A 55 11.14 -14.59 -1.83
C ARG A 55 12.37 -14.35 -0.96
N LEU A 56 12.44 -13.24 -0.21
CA LEU A 56 13.60 -12.92 0.62
C LEU A 56 13.61 -13.66 1.96
N GLY A 57 12.54 -14.39 2.29
CA GLY A 57 12.56 -15.38 3.35
C GLY A 57 13.44 -16.59 3.05
N ILE A 58 14.00 -16.68 1.83
CA ILE A 58 15.05 -17.63 1.45
C ILE A 58 16.19 -16.85 0.78
N GLN A 59 17.40 -16.94 1.32
CA GLN A 59 18.59 -16.30 0.74
C GLN A 59 19.81 -17.21 0.83
N ALA A 60 20.76 -17.00 -0.08
CA ALA A 60 22.04 -17.68 -0.09
C ALA A 60 23.11 -16.92 0.70
N PHE A 61 23.93 -17.65 1.44
CA PHE A 61 25.05 -17.15 2.22
C PHE A 61 26.26 -18.06 2.09
N TYR A 62 27.46 -17.50 2.26
CA TYR A 62 28.66 -18.30 2.46
C TYR A 62 28.77 -18.70 3.95
N PRO A 63 28.79 -19.99 4.26
CA PRO A 63 28.89 -20.48 5.64
C PRO A 63 30.25 -20.16 6.27
N MET A 64 30.22 -19.70 7.52
CA MET A 64 31.41 -19.53 8.38
C MET A 64 31.32 -20.52 9.53
N LEU A 65 32.39 -21.29 9.78
CA LEU A 65 32.44 -22.21 10.91
C LEU A 65 32.47 -21.40 12.22
N VAL A 66 31.57 -21.74 13.15
CA VAL A 66 31.44 -21.08 14.45
C VAL A 66 31.21 -22.12 15.53
N GLU A 67 31.68 -21.83 16.73
CA GLU A 67 31.39 -22.64 17.90
C GLU A 67 29.92 -22.48 18.35
N GLY A 68 29.37 -23.56 18.90
CA GLY A 68 28.01 -23.63 19.42
C GLY A 68 26.99 -24.26 18.46
N LYS A 69 25.72 -24.30 18.91
CA LYS A 69 24.60 -24.94 18.18
C LYS A 69 23.63 -23.94 17.55
N ALA A 70 23.89 -22.64 17.70
CA ALA A 70 23.03 -21.58 17.19
C ALA A 70 23.53 -21.07 15.84
N ILE A 71 22.59 -20.85 14.91
CA ILE A 71 22.89 -20.23 13.61
C ILE A 71 23.14 -18.73 13.85
N LYS A 72 24.28 -18.22 13.41
CA LYS A 72 24.55 -16.78 13.40
C LYS A 72 24.10 -16.20 12.06
N ILE A 73 23.28 -15.16 12.12
CA ILE A 73 22.77 -14.45 10.94
C ILE A 73 23.22 -12.99 10.96
N HIS A 74 23.38 -12.41 9.77
CA HIS A 74 23.79 -11.03 9.63
C HIS A 74 22.64 -10.06 10.01
N PRO A 75 22.85 -9.04 10.88
CA PRO A 75 21.76 -8.17 11.36
C PRO A 75 20.97 -7.43 10.27
N LEU A 76 21.64 -7.03 9.18
CA LEU A 76 21.00 -6.31 8.08
C LEU A 76 20.02 -7.17 7.25
N VAL A 77 20.09 -8.50 7.35
CA VAL A 77 19.12 -9.37 6.64
C VAL A 77 17.93 -9.75 7.53
N CYS A 78 17.97 -9.47 8.83
CA CYS A 78 16.87 -9.82 9.75
C CYS A 78 15.56 -9.13 9.35
N SER A 79 15.62 -7.90 8.82
CA SER A 79 14.44 -7.21 8.27
C SER A 79 13.82 -7.96 7.09
N ALA A 80 14.64 -8.56 6.23
CA ALA A 80 14.19 -9.33 5.07
C ALA A 80 13.65 -10.71 5.46
N PHE A 81 14.14 -11.33 6.53
CA PHE A 81 13.56 -12.57 7.07
C PHE A 81 12.37 -12.32 8.01
N ASN A 82 12.15 -11.07 8.41
CA ASN A 82 11.29 -10.68 9.52
C ASN A 82 11.61 -11.50 10.79
N ALA A 83 12.90 -11.69 11.06
CA ALA A 83 13.40 -12.57 12.12
C ALA A 83 13.61 -11.80 13.43
N ASP A 84 13.10 -12.39 14.52
CA ASP A 84 13.31 -11.91 15.88
C ASP A 84 14.21 -12.91 16.62
N PHE A 85 14.87 -12.45 17.70
CA PHE A 85 15.83 -13.25 18.47
C PHE A 85 15.27 -13.76 19.80
N ASP A 86 13.99 -14.13 19.82
CA ASP A 86 13.26 -14.65 20.99
C ASP A 86 13.13 -16.18 21.03
N GLY A 87 13.74 -16.88 20.07
CA GLY A 87 13.70 -18.34 19.95
C GLY A 87 13.41 -18.86 18.54
N ASP A 88 13.29 -17.97 17.56
CA ASP A 88 13.10 -18.30 16.15
C ASP A 88 14.12 -19.32 15.62
N GLN A 89 13.64 -20.19 14.74
CA GLN A 89 14.44 -21.22 14.08
C GLN A 89 14.51 -20.97 12.57
N MET A 90 15.65 -21.28 11.99
CA MET A 90 15.87 -21.22 10.54
C MET A 90 16.37 -22.56 10.02
N ALA A 91 15.93 -22.94 8.83
CA ALA A 91 16.40 -24.12 8.13
C ALA A 91 17.58 -23.79 7.23
N VAL A 92 18.57 -24.69 7.21
CA VAL A 92 19.73 -24.60 6.32
C VAL A 92 19.64 -25.68 5.25
N HIS A 93 19.73 -25.30 3.97
CA HIS A 93 19.75 -26.23 2.85
C HIS A 93 21.11 -26.21 2.15
N ILE A 94 21.67 -27.40 1.89
CA ILE A 94 22.95 -27.57 1.20
C ILE A 94 22.69 -27.87 -0.28
N LEU A 95 23.30 -27.07 -1.16
CA LEU A 95 23.14 -27.18 -2.61
C LEU A 95 24.13 -28.22 -3.16
N LEU A 96 23.59 -29.34 -3.64
CA LEU A 96 24.41 -30.47 -4.10
C LEU A 96 24.90 -30.30 -5.56
N SER A 97 24.01 -29.88 -6.46
CA SER A 97 24.32 -29.76 -7.89
C SER A 97 25.12 -28.49 -8.18
N GLN A 98 26.00 -28.52 -9.18
CA GLN A 98 26.72 -27.33 -9.65
C GLN A 98 25.76 -26.25 -10.16
N LYS A 99 24.70 -26.65 -10.88
CA LYS A 99 23.68 -25.73 -11.40
C LYS A 99 22.96 -24.98 -10.26
N ALA A 100 22.57 -25.68 -9.20
CA ALA A 100 21.92 -25.05 -8.05
C ALA A 100 22.86 -24.10 -7.29
N ARG A 101 24.15 -24.44 -7.18
CA ARG A 101 25.17 -23.56 -6.59
C ARG A 101 25.33 -22.26 -7.39
N LEU A 102 25.47 -22.37 -8.71
CA LEU A 102 25.57 -21.22 -9.61
C LEU A 102 24.29 -20.38 -9.59
N GLU A 103 23.12 -21.00 -9.49
CA GLU A 103 21.84 -20.28 -9.37
C GLU A 103 21.77 -19.51 -8.05
N ALA A 104 22.15 -20.12 -6.95
CA ALA A 104 22.15 -19.46 -5.64
C ALA A 104 23.13 -18.29 -5.57
N GLU A 105 24.34 -18.45 -6.11
CA GLU A 105 25.34 -17.38 -6.20
C GLU A 105 24.92 -16.25 -7.14
N ASN A 106 24.25 -16.59 -8.24
CA ASN A 106 23.84 -15.60 -9.22
C ASN A 106 22.57 -14.85 -8.86
N LEU A 107 21.59 -15.51 -8.25
CA LEU A 107 20.24 -14.97 -8.06
C LEU A 107 19.85 -14.81 -6.58
N MET A 108 20.29 -15.71 -5.69
CA MET A 108 19.77 -15.78 -4.31
C MET A 108 20.71 -15.17 -3.26
N LEU A 109 21.93 -14.80 -3.63
CA LEU A 109 22.90 -14.23 -2.72
C LEU A 109 22.35 -12.94 -2.07
N SER A 110 22.50 -12.82 -0.75
CA SER A 110 21.98 -11.68 0.02
C SER A 110 22.49 -10.33 -0.51
N THR A 111 23.74 -10.27 -0.97
CA THR A 111 24.36 -9.06 -1.54
C THR A 111 23.74 -8.60 -2.86
N LYS A 112 23.05 -9.50 -3.58
CA LYS A 112 22.34 -9.17 -4.83
C LYS A 112 20.87 -8.79 -4.58
N ASN A 113 20.33 -9.14 -3.42
CA ASN A 113 18.91 -8.98 -3.09
C ASN A 113 18.71 -7.87 -2.04
N ILE A 114 19.10 -6.65 -2.40
CA ILE A 114 19.06 -5.46 -1.53
C ILE A 114 17.68 -4.76 -1.61
N LEU A 115 17.06 -4.74 -2.78
CA LEU A 115 15.83 -4.01 -3.01
C LEU A 115 14.59 -4.87 -2.80
N SER A 116 13.52 -4.24 -2.32
CA SER A 116 12.21 -4.85 -2.19
C SER A 116 11.58 -5.08 -3.57
N PRO A 117 11.09 -6.28 -3.89
CA PRO A 117 10.36 -6.52 -5.13
C PRO A 117 9.00 -5.81 -5.19
N ALA A 118 8.44 -5.41 -4.04
CA ALA A 118 7.13 -4.75 -3.95
C ALA A 118 7.19 -3.26 -4.32
N SER A 119 8.26 -2.57 -3.91
CA SER A 119 8.37 -1.10 -3.98
C SER A 119 9.69 -0.56 -4.55
N GLY A 120 10.71 -1.41 -4.72
CA GLY A 120 12.03 -1.01 -5.19
C GLY A 120 12.89 -0.28 -4.16
N ARG A 121 12.43 -0.18 -2.91
CA ARG A 121 13.20 0.43 -1.81
C ARG A 121 14.20 -0.54 -1.20
N PRO A 122 15.34 -0.05 -0.68
CA PRO A 122 16.28 -0.90 0.03
C PRO A 122 15.66 -1.49 1.31
N LEU A 123 15.80 -2.81 1.48
CA LEU A 123 15.39 -3.55 2.67
C LEU A 123 16.46 -3.70 3.76
N PRO A 124 17.75 -3.91 3.43
CA PRO A 124 18.81 -4.00 4.43
C PRO A 124 19.21 -2.58 4.85
N THR A 125 18.30 -1.91 5.55
CA THR A 125 18.59 -0.63 6.21
C THR A 125 18.96 -0.91 7.66
N PRO A 126 20.02 -0.27 8.20
CA PRO A 126 20.28 -0.25 9.63
C PRO A 126 19.00 0.04 10.44
N SER A 127 18.78 -0.75 11.48
CA SER A 127 17.58 -0.71 12.31
C SER A 127 17.95 -0.60 13.79
N GLN A 128 16.98 -0.13 14.60
CA GLN A 128 17.07 -0.10 16.06
C GLN A 128 18.40 0.52 16.56
N ASP A 129 19.21 -0.27 17.27
CA ASP A 129 20.44 0.16 17.94
C ASP A 129 21.45 0.79 16.98
N MET A 130 21.56 0.25 15.75
CA MET A 130 22.44 0.83 14.73
C MET A 130 22.03 2.26 14.39
N VAL A 131 20.72 2.51 14.25
CA VAL A 131 20.19 3.86 13.98
C VAL A 131 20.45 4.78 15.17
N LEU A 132 20.25 4.27 16.38
CA LEU A 132 20.45 5.05 17.60
C LEU A 132 21.91 5.49 17.77
N GLY A 133 22.87 4.60 17.52
CA GLY A 133 24.29 4.91 17.53
C GLY A 133 24.71 5.92 16.46
N LEU A 134 24.21 5.77 15.23
CA LEU A 134 24.43 6.72 14.13
C LEU A 134 23.81 8.10 14.43
N TYR A 135 22.62 8.13 15.02
CA TYR A 135 21.97 9.36 15.43
C TYR A 135 22.76 10.06 16.54
N TYR A 136 23.23 9.31 17.54
CA TYR A 136 24.06 9.84 18.63
C TYR A 136 25.36 10.47 18.15
N MET A 137 26.10 9.79 17.25
CA MET A 137 27.38 10.32 16.75
C MET A 137 27.21 11.53 15.82
N THR A 138 26.09 11.63 15.09
CA THR A 138 25.85 12.73 14.13
C THR A 138 25.20 13.96 14.76
N LYS A 139 24.83 13.88 16.05
CA LYS A 139 24.27 14.97 16.83
C LYS A 139 25.37 15.94 17.25
N GLY A 140 25.11 17.24 17.12
CA GLY A 140 26.04 18.30 17.51
C GLY A 140 25.81 18.77 18.94
N ARG A 141 26.89 19.08 19.64
CA ARG A 141 26.89 19.70 20.97
C ARG A 141 27.83 20.91 20.96
N LYS A 142 27.44 21.99 21.64
CA LYS A 142 28.27 23.18 21.85
C LYS A 142 29.11 23.05 23.13
N ASN A 143 30.15 23.87 23.26
CA ASN A 143 31.09 23.94 24.37
C ASN A 143 31.80 22.61 24.71
N VAL A 144 32.07 21.78 23.70
CA VAL A 144 32.82 20.52 23.84
C VAL A 144 34.25 20.64 23.30
N PRO A 145 35.19 19.80 23.76
CA PRO A 145 36.56 19.80 23.25
C PRO A 145 36.59 19.70 21.71
N GLY A 146 37.31 20.62 21.07
CA GLY A 146 37.45 20.65 19.61
C GLY A 146 36.45 21.55 18.88
N GLU A 147 35.54 22.24 19.58
CA GLU A 147 34.60 23.17 18.94
C GLU A 147 35.32 24.32 18.21
N GLY A 148 34.89 24.58 16.98
CA GLY A 148 35.39 25.69 16.15
C GLY A 148 36.76 25.45 15.52
N LEU A 149 37.38 24.29 15.77
CA LEU A 149 38.64 23.92 15.11
C LEU A 149 38.45 23.74 13.60
N ILE A 150 39.49 24.09 12.85
CA ILE A 150 39.53 23.99 11.40
C ILE A 150 40.51 22.86 11.04
N PHE A 151 40.03 21.87 10.31
CA PHE A 151 40.81 20.72 9.85
C PHE A 151 41.10 20.77 8.36
N SER A 152 42.31 20.36 8.00
CA SER A 152 42.82 20.41 6.64
C SER A 152 42.40 19.22 5.77
N SER A 153 42.06 18.08 6.40
CA SER A 153 41.72 16.80 5.79
C SER A 153 40.85 15.93 6.71
N VAL A 154 40.24 14.87 6.15
CA VAL A 154 39.44 13.89 6.91
C VAL A 154 40.33 13.06 7.84
N GLU A 155 41.54 12.70 7.39
CA GLU A 155 42.48 11.92 8.19
C GLU A 155 42.91 12.66 9.47
N GLU A 156 43.06 13.98 9.39
CA GLU A 156 43.42 14.81 10.56
C GLU A 156 42.32 14.82 11.63
N VAL A 157 41.05 14.83 11.22
CA VAL A 157 39.90 14.75 12.15
C VAL A 157 39.90 13.40 12.88
N ILE A 158 40.10 12.31 12.15
CA ILE A 158 40.15 10.95 12.71
C ILE A 158 41.33 10.83 13.67
N TYR A 159 42.50 11.35 13.29
CA TYR A 159 43.69 11.35 14.14
C TYR A 159 43.45 12.12 15.44
N ALA A 160 42.84 13.31 15.37
CA ALA A 160 42.51 14.11 16.55
C ALA A 160 41.49 13.40 17.46
N TYR A 161 40.50 12.72 16.89
CA TYR A 161 39.51 11.95 17.63
C TYR A 161 40.16 10.74 18.34
N GLN A 162 41.03 10.00 17.66
CA GLN A 162 41.76 8.86 18.23
C GLN A 162 42.67 9.25 19.39
N HIS A 163 43.22 10.47 19.38
CA HIS A 163 44.04 11.03 20.46
C HIS A 163 43.22 11.73 21.57
N GLY A 164 41.89 11.67 21.50
CA GLY A 164 40.99 12.27 22.50
C GLY A 164 41.04 13.79 22.57
N GLN A 165 41.53 14.47 21.52
CA GLN A 165 41.65 15.93 21.49
C GLN A 165 40.34 16.61 21.06
N VAL A 166 39.44 15.87 20.42
CA VAL A 166 38.12 16.36 19.99
C VAL A 166 37.02 15.38 20.40
N ASP A 167 35.87 15.93 20.75
CA ASP A 167 34.67 15.15 21.04
C ASP A 167 33.95 14.75 19.74
N ILE A 168 33.28 13.58 19.72
CA ILE A 168 32.56 13.09 18.53
C ILE A 168 31.43 14.04 18.10
N GLN A 169 30.86 14.80 19.03
CA GLN A 169 29.75 15.73 18.81
C GLN A 169 30.23 17.18 18.61
N ALA A 170 31.55 17.42 18.61
CA ALA A 170 32.12 18.73 18.42
C ALA A 170 31.82 19.28 17.02
N SER A 171 31.41 20.54 16.97
CA SER A 171 31.18 21.27 15.72
C SER A 171 32.52 21.79 15.19
N ILE A 172 32.89 21.38 13.98
CA ILE A 172 34.20 21.63 13.36
C ILE A 172 34.03 22.18 11.94
N LYS A 173 35.09 22.81 11.42
CA LYS A 173 35.18 23.25 10.02
C LYS A 173 36.14 22.34 9.28
N LEU A 174 35.69 21.68 8.23
CA LEU A 174 36.50 20.77 7.43
C LEU A 174 36.71 21.34 6.03
N ARG A 175 37.97 21.40 5.58
CA ARG A 175 38.29 21.68 4.18
C ARG A 175 38.14 20.42 3.33
N MET A 176 37.23 20.46 2.36
CA MET A 176 37.01 19.37 1.41
C MET A 176 38.03 19.40 0.27
N LYS A 177 38.21 18.27 -0.44
CA LYS A 177 39.12 18.16 -1.61
C LYS A 177 38.81 19.18 -2.71
N ALA A 178 37.56 19.61 -2.84
CA ALA A 178 37.11 20.63 -3.78
C ALA A 178 37.50 22.09 -3.39
N GLY A 179 38.16 22.29 -2.23
CA GLY A 179 38.56 23.61 -1.73
C GLY A 179 37.51 24.31 -0.84
N ASN A 180 36.29 23.79 -0.77
CA ASN A 180 35.22 24.34 0.05
C ASN A 180 35.40 23.98 1.53
N ILE A 181 35.15 24.94 2.43
CA ILE A 181 35.12 24.70 3.88
C ILE A 181 33.67 24.45 4.28
N VAL A 182 33.40 23.30 4.90
CA VAL A 182 32.06 22.87 5.32
C VAL A 182 32.02 22.79 6.85
N GLU A 183 30.97 23.37 7.44
CA GLU A 183 30.66 23.19 8.86
C GLU A 183 29.98 21.82 9.08
N THR A 184 30.57 21.01 9.95
CA THR A 184 30.14 19.62 10.22
C THR A 184 30.48 19.22 11.65
N THR A 185 30.26 17.97 12.02
CA THR A 185 30.72 17.40 13.30
C THR A 185 31.73 16.28 13.08
N VAL A 186 32.56 16.00 14.08
CA VAL A 186 33.55 14.90 14.03
C VAL A 186 32.88 13.57 13.68
N GLY A 187 31.75 13.24 14.31
CA GLY A 187 31.00 12.02 14.02
C GLY A 187 30.42 11.96 12.61
N ARG A 188 29.99 13.09 12.02
CA ARG A 188 29.55 13.13 10.61
C ARG A 188 30.70 12.87 9.65
N VAL A 189 31.91 13.31 9.99
CA VAL A 189 33.12 13.06 9.19
C VAL A 189 33.53 11.58 9.25
N ILE A 190 33.47 10.96 10.43
CA ILE A 190 33.71 9.50 10.59
C ILE A 190 32.67 8.69 9.79
N LEU A 191 31.40 9.12 9.82
CA LEU A 191 30.37 8.48 9.01
C LEU A 191 30.62 8.67 7.51
N PHE A 192 31.11 9.85 7.09
CA PHE A 192 31.46 10.14 5.71
C PHE A 192 32.60 9.25 5.19
N GLU A 193 33.62 8.99 6.01
CA GLU A 193 34.72 8.06 5.66
C GLU A 193 34.24 6.63 5.38
N ALA A 194 33.17 6.20 6.05
CA ALA A 194 32.57 4.89 5.83
C ALA A 194 31.82 4.77 4.49
N LEU A 195 31.52 5.89 3.83
CA LEU A 195 30.84 5.91 2.53
C LEU A 195 31.81 5.65 1.36
N PRO A 196 31.29 5.30 0.18
CA PRO A 196 32.10 5.19 -1.04
C PRO A 196 32.73 6.53 -1.44
N GLU A 197 33.83 6.50 -2.20
CA GLU A 197 34.57 7.71 -2.62
C GLU A 197 33.74 8.71 -3.42
N SER A 198 32.71 8.25 -4.13
CA SER A 198 31.76 9.05 -4.89
C SER A 198 30.65 9.70 -4.05
N ALA A 199 30.65 9.50 -2.73
CA ALA A 199 29.71 10.15 -1.83
C ALA A 199 30.11 11.60 -1.54
N GLU A 200 29.10 12.44 -1.28
CA GLU A 200 29.29 13.83 -0.86
C GLU A 200 28.95 13.98 0.62
N ILE A 201 29.70 14.86 1.32
CA ILE A 201 29.51 15.09 2.75
C ILE A 201 28.10 15.61 3.07
N GLU A 202 27.45 16.31 2.13
CA GLU A 202 26.09 16.83 2.26
C GLU A 202 25.06 15.73 2.52
N TRP A 203 25.33 14.49 2.09
CA TRP A 203 24.39 13.38 2.27
C TRP A 203 24.24 13.00 3.75
N VAL A 204 25.28 13.25 4.55
CA VAL A 204 25.36 12.91 5.99
C VAL A 204 25.49 14.12 6.90
N ASN A 205 25.52 15.36 6.35
CA ASN A 205 25.70 16.57 7.15
C ASN A 205 24.42 17.03 7.89
N LYS A 206 23.81 16.10 8.63
CA LYS A 206 22.62 16.31 9.48
C LYS A 206 22.60 15.26 10.59
N ALA A 207 21.73 15.44 11.58
CA ALA A 207 21.44 14.36 12.52
C ALA A 207 20.72 13.23 11.77
N VAL A 208 21.38 12.08 11.64
CA VAL A 208 20.95 11.01 10.74
C VAL A 208 19.86 10.18 11.42
N LYS A 209 18.61 10.32 10.94
CA LYS A 209 17.44 9.55 11.40
C LYS A 209 17.23 8.29 10.56
N LYS A 210 16.39 7.36 11.01
CA LYS A 210 16.04 6.12 10.26
C LYS A 210 15.61 6.39 8.82
N LYS A 211 14.76 7.41 8.61
CA LYS A 211 14.27 7.79 7.27
C LYS A 211 15.39 8.32 6.38
N ASP A 212 16.37 9.02 6.97
CA ASP A 212 17.52 9.55 6.24
C ASP A 212 18.49 8.44 5.86
N ILE A 213 18.68 7.43 6.73
CA ILE A 213 19.48 6.24 6.41
C ILE A 213 18.87 5.49 5.22
N ALA A 214 17.55 5.28 5.21
CA ALA A 214 16.90 4.61 4.08
C ALA A 214 17.14 5.36 2.76
N LYS A 215 17.02 6.69 2.77
CA LYS A 215 17.33 7.54 1.61
C LYS A 215 18.81 7.52 1.23
N LEU A 216 19.71 7.48 2.23
CA LEU A 216 21.14 7.39 2.01
C LEU A 216 21.50 6.09 1.30
N VAL A 217 20.97 4.95 1.75
CA VAL A 217 21.18 3.64 1.11
C VAL A 217 20.61 3.63 -0.31
N GLU A 218 19.43 4.23 -0.53
CA GLU A 218 18.86 4.36 -1.86
C GLU A 218 19.76 5.19 -2.78
N LYS A 219 20.27 6.34 -2.30
CA LYS A 219 21.17 7.20 -3.07
C LYS A 219 22.51 6.51 -3.37
N MET A 220 23.07 5.80 -2.38
CA MET A 220 24.29 5.00 -2.56
C MET A 220 24.10 3.91 -3.60
N TYR A 221 22.97 3.19 -3.56
CA TYR A 221 22.67 2.15 -4.54
C TYR A 221 22.59 2.72 -5.96
N LYS A 222 21.92 3.87 -6.12
CA LYS A 222 21.74 4.54 -7.42
C LYS A 222 23.05 5.08 -7.99
N VAL A 223 23.87 5.77 -7.19
CA VAL A 223 25.08 6.46 -7.66
C VAL A 223 26.29 5.52 -7.72
N CYS A 224 26.47 4.68 -6.70
CA CYS A 224 27.69 3.88 -6.52
C CYS A 224 27.51 2.41 -6.95
N GLY A 225 26.27 1.97 -7.19
CA GLY A 225 25.93 0.60 -7.52
C GLY A 225 25.91 -0.35 -6.30
N ALA A 226 25.49 -1.59 -6.57
CA ALA A 226 25.30 -2.59 -5.52
C ALA A 226 26.59 -2.97 -4.75
N PRO A 227 27.74 -3.25 -5.39
CA PRO A 227 28.93 -3.74 -4.67
C PRO A 227 29.48 -2.73 -3.65
N ALA A 228 29.60 -1.46 -4.05
CA ALA A 228 30.08 -0.40 -3.17
C ALA A 228 29.11 -0.15 -2.01
N THR A 229 27.79 -0.24 -2.29
CA THR A 229 26.75 -0.08 -1.26
C THR A 229 26.83 -1.16 -0.19
N VAL A 230 27.08 -2.42 -0.56
CA VAL A 230 27.20 -3.53 0.40
C VAL A 230 28.38 -3.33 1.35
N VAL A 231 29.55 -2.93 0.82
CA VAL A 231 30.75 -2.68 1.65
C VAL A 231 30.50 -1.53 2.62
N ALA A 232 29.90 -0.44 2.15
CA ALA A 232 29.60 0.71 2.99
C ALA A 232 28.53 0.38 4.05
N LEU A 233 27.51 -0.41 3.72
CA LEU A 233 26.50 -0.88 4.68
C LEU A 233 27.13 -1.68 5.84
N ASP A 234 28.14 -2.50 5.55
CA ASP A 234 28.84 -3.27 6.58
C ASP A 234 29.65 -2.37 7.52
N LYS A 235 30.32 -1.35 6.98
CA LYS A 235 31.01 -0.31 7.77
C LYS A 235 30.03 0.50 8.63
N ILE A 236 28.90 0.93 8.06
CA ILE A 236 27.85 1.67 8.75
C ILE A 236 27.27 0.85 9.91
N LYS A 237 27.06 -0.46 9.70
CA LYS A 237 26.60 -1.38 10.75
C LYS A 237 27.59 -1.39 11.93
N LEU A 238 28.88 -1.56 11.65
CA LEU A 238 29.91 -1.58 12.70
C LEU A 238 29.96 -0.26 13.47
N LEU A 239 29.95 0.88 12.76
CA LEU A 239 29.90 2.21 13.37
C LEU A 239 28.65 2.42 14.22
N GLY A 240 27.49 1.95 13.74
CA GLY A 240 26.24 2.04 14.49
C GLY A 240 26.32 1.31 15.82
N PHE A 241 26.79 0.05 15.82
CA PHE A 241 26.93 -0.72 17.06
C PHE A 241 28.01 -0.15 17.99
N SER A 242 29.19 0.20 17.47
CA SER A 242 30.27 0.73 18.31
C SER A 242 29.85 2.03 19.02
N ASN A 243 29.21 2.95 18.29
CA ASN A 243 28.77 4.22 18.86
C ASN A 243 27.53 4.08 19.75
N ALA A 244 26.67 3.09 19.51
CA ALA A 244 25.58 2.77 20.43
C ALA A 244 26.14 2.29 21.79
N THR A 245 27.18 1.44 21.77
CA THR A 245 27.85 0.98 22.98
C THR A 245 28.58 2.13 23.70
N LEU A 246 29.38 2.92 22.97
CA LEU A 246 30.12 4.06 23.54
C LEU A 246 29.19 5.15 24.09
N GLY A 247 28.05 5.37 23.45
CA GLY A 247 27.06 6.36 23.90
C GLY A 247 26.38 6.00 25.22
N GLY A 248 26.48 4.74 25.69
CA GLY A 248 25.96 4.31 26.99
C GLY A 248 24.46 4.59 27.19
N ILE A 249 23.69 4.56 26.11
CA ILE A 249 22.29 5.01 26.11
C ILE A 249 21.44 4.03 26.91
N SER A 250 20.86 4.50 28.02
CA SER A 250 20.10 3.69 28.97
C SER A 250 18.73 4.30 29.28
N LEU A 251 17.74 3.48 29.62
CA LEU A 251 16.40 3.93 29.96
C LEU A 251 16.19 3.86 31.48
N SER A 252 16.08 5.02 32.15
CA SER A 252 15.69 5.12 33.56
C SER A 252 14.25 5.63 33.70
N MET A 253 13.64 5.44 34.88
CA MET A 253 12.32 6.02 35.19
C MET A 253 12.34 7.55 35.24
N GLU A 254 13.50 8.16 35.53
CA GLU A 254 13.67 9.62 35.57
C GLU A 254 13.56 10.23 34.18
N ASN A 255 14.01 9.52 33.14
CA ASN A 255 13.96 9.98 31.74
C ASN A 255 12.51 10.12 31.21
N LEU A 256 11.54 9.50 31.87
CA LEU A 256 10.11 9.61 31.53
C LEU A 256 9.51 10.86 32.18
N VAL A 257 9.50 11.97 31.45
CA VAL A 257 9.05 13.27 31.98
C VAL A 257 7.53 13.42 31.86
N ILE A 258 6.86 13.63 32.99
CA ILE A 258 5.42 13.92 33.04
C ILE A 258 5.28 15.45 32.97
N PRO A 259 4.52 16.01 32.02
CA PRO A 259 4.35 17.46 31.92
C PRO A 259 3.41 17.97 33.04
N ASP A 260 3.76 19.08 33.66
CA ASP A 260 2.92 19.72 34.70
C ASP A 260 1.55 20.16 34.16
N SER A 261 1.45 20.43 32.86
CA SER A 261 0.20 20.75 32.18
C SER A 261 -0.82 19.61 32.25
N LYS A 262 -0.37 18.36 32.46
CA LYS A 262 -1.26 17.20 32.59
C LYS A 262 -2.32 17.40 33.65
N TYR A 263 -1.94 17.80 34.87
CA TYR A 263 -2.89 17.95 35.97
C TYR A 263 -3.93 19.04 35.68
N LYS A 264 -3.51 20.11 34.98
CA LYS A 264 -4.41 21.18 34.53
C LYS A 264 -5.36 20.68 33.44
N ALA A 265 -4.85 19.94 32.45
CA ALA A 265 -5.67 19.37 31.37
C ALA A 265 -6.71 18.37 31.90
N VAL A 266 -6.33 17.49 32.83
CA VAL A 266 -7.24 16.52 33.44
C VAL A 266 -8.32 17.21 34.28
N SER A 267 -7.93 18.18 35.12
CA SER A 267 -8.91 18.93 35.93
C SER A 267 -9.87 19.77 35.09
N ASN A 268 -9.40 20.36 33.99
CA ASN A 268 -10.26 21.04 33.02
C ASN A 268 -11.18 20.05 32.30
N GLY A 269 -10.66 18.90 31.86
CA GLY A 269 -11.46 17.85 31.22
C GLY A 269 -12.58 17.33 32.14
N LEU A 270 -12.30 17.12 33.43
CA LEU A 270 -13.33 16.72 34.40
C LEU A 270 -14.42 17.79 34.59
N LYS A 271 -14.05 19.09 34.56
CA LYS A 271 -15.03 20.18 34.62
C LYS A 271 -15.89 20.24 33.37
N GLU A 272 -15.29 20.19 32.18
CA GLU A 272 -16.01 20.19 30.91
C GLU A 272 -16.96 18.99 30.79
N VAL A 273 -16.54 17.81 31.27
CA VAL A 273 -17.43 16.63 31.33
C VAL A 273 -18.58 16.87 32.32
N GLY A 274 -18.33 17.46 33.48
CA GLY A 274 -19.37 17.85 34.44
C GLY A 274 -20.38 18.83 33.84
N ASP A 275 -19.92 19.83 33.07
CA ASP A 275 -20.78 20.78 32.37
C ASP A 275 -21.64 20.07 31.30
N VAL A 276 -21.06 19.11 30.57
CA VAL A 276 -21.79 18.30 29.58
C VAL A 276 -22.82 17.38 30.25
N GLU A 277 -22.50 16.79 31.39
CA GLU A 277 -23.45 16.01 32.19
C GLU A 277 -24.58 16.90 32.72
N GLN A 278 -24.27 18.12 33.16
CA GLN A 278 -25.29 19.07 33.58
C GLN A 278 -26.20 19.48 32.42
N LEU A 279 -25.64 19.76 31.24
CA LEU A 279 -26.43 20.04 30.03
C LEU A 279 -27.34 18.86 29.65
N TYR A 280 -26.90 17.63 29.88
CA TYR A 280 -27.73 16.45 29.68
C TYR A 280 -28.87 16.37 30.71
N LEU A 281 -28.58 16.62 31.99
CA LEU A 281 -29.58 16.66 33.06
C LEU A 281 -30.59 17.81 32.91
N GLU A 282 -30.18 18.93 32.32
CA GLU A 282 -31.01 20.10 32.00
C GLU A 282 -31.80 19.94 30.68
N GLY A 283 -31.51 18.88 29.91
CA GLY A 283 -32.20 18.62 28.66
C GLY A 283 -31.68 19.36 27.42
N ALA A 284 -30.52 19.99 27.49
CA ALA A 284 -29.97 20.72 26.35
C ALA A 284 -29.40 19.79 25.26
N ILE A 285 -29.01 18.55 25.61
CA ILE A 285 -28.38 17.57 24.72
C ILE A 285 -28.93 16.16 24.94
N THR A 286 -28.84 15.30 23.92
CA THR A 286 -29.22 13.88 24.02
C THR A 286 -28.08 13.01 24.61
N ASN A 287 -28.37 11.78 25.04
CA ASN A 287 -27.34 10.88 25.58
C ASN A 287 -26.26 10.50 24.54
N GLY A 288 -26.64 10.35 23.27
CA GLY A 288 -25.67 10.10 22.19
C GLY A 288 -24.71 11.29 21.99
N GLU A 289 -25.25 12.51 22.02
CA GLU A 289 -24.45 13.74 21.96
C GLU A 289 -23.57 13.91 23.20
N ARG A 290 -24.09 13.59 24.39
CA ARG A 290 -23.32 13.55 25.64
C ARG A 290 -22.12 12.63 25.49
N TYR A 291 -22.35 11.38 25.10
CA TYR A 291 -21.29 10.38 24.90
C TYR A 291 -20.22 10.86 23.91
N ASN A 292 -20.63 11.39 22.76
CA ASN A 292 -19.71 11.90 21.74
C ASN A 292 -18.91 13.12 22.23
N LYS A 293 -19.56 14.06 22.94
CA LYS A 293 -18.86 15.22 23.53
C LYS A 293 -17.85 14.80 24.60
N VAL A 294 -18.22 13.86 25.48
CA VAL A 294 -17.29 13.33 26.50
C VAL A 294 -16.05 12.70 25.86
N ILE A 295 -16.24 11.89 24.82
CA ILE A 295 -15.13 11.31 24.05
C ILE A 295 -14.25 12.40 23.42
N GLN A 296 -14.86 13.43 22.81
CA GLN A 296 -14.13 14.54 22.21
C GLN A 296 -13.29 15.32 23.23
N ILE A 297 -13.85 15.61 24.40
CA ILE A 297 -13.14 16.30 25.49
C ILE A 297 -11.90 15.49 25.88
N TRP A 298 -12.05 14.19 26.12
CA TRP A 298 -10.94 13.34 26.53
C TRP A 298 -9.91 13.11 25.43
N ALA A 299 -10.33 12.99 24.17
CA ALA A 299 -9.43 12.90 23.03
C ALA A 299 -8.56 14.16 22.91
N LYS A 300 -9.18 15.35 23.00
CA LYS A 300 -8.50 16.64 22.96
C LYS A 300 -7.54 16.82 24.14
N ALA A 301 -7.98 16.48 25.35
CA ALA A 301 -7.12 16.53 26.55
C ALA A 301 -5.90 15.61 26.39
N THR A 302 -6.11 14.39 25.89
CA THR A 302 -5.04 13.41 25.64
C THR A 302 -4.03 13.94 24.63
N GLU A 303 -4.49 14.53 23.53
CA GLU A 303 -3.61 15.09 22.49
C GLU A 303 -2.83 16.31 22.99
N SER A 304 -3.49 17.23 23.71
CA SER A 304 -2.84 18.41 24.29
C SER A 304 -1.68 18.00 25.22
N VAL A 305 -1.93 17.07 26.15
CA VAL A 305 -0.88 16.61 27.08
C VAL A 305 0.25 15.88 26.35
N THR A 306 -0.07 15.17 25.27
CA THR A 306 0.95 14.50 24.44
C THR A 306 1.87 15.51 23.75
N ASN A 307 1.31 16.58 23.19
CA ASN A 307 2.08 17.62 22.53
C ASN A 307 2.96 18.38 23.52
N ASP A 308 2.42 18.72 24.70
CA ASP A 308 3.18 19.38 25.77
C ASP A 308 4.32 18.50 26.30
N MET A 309 4.08 17.19 26.47
CA MET A 309 5.14 16.24 26.85
C MET A 309 6.27 16.23 25.83
N ILE A 310 5.94 16.21 24.53
CA ILE A 310 6.95 16.21 23.47
C ILE A 310 7.72 17.53 23.46
N SER A 311 7.05 18.68 23.61
CA SER A 311 7.76 19.97 23.67
C SER A 311 8.72 20.06 24.84
N VAL A 312 8.34 19.52 26.01
CA VAL A 312 9.25 19.46 27.17
C VAL A 312 10.49 18.61 26.87
N LEU A 313 10.33 17.47 26.20
CA LEU A 313 11.46 16.62 25.78
C LEU A 313 12.34 17.30 24.73
N GLU A 314 11.75 18.03 23.78
CA GLU A 314 12.48 18.82 22.78
C GLU A 314 13.29 19.96 23.42
N ASP A 315 12.73 20.62 24.44
CA ASP A 315 13.42 21.70 25.13
C ASP A 315 14.58 21.19 26.00
N GLN A 316 14.42 20.03 26.65
CA GLN A 316 15.53 19.32 27.29
C GLN A 316 16.65 18.99 26.29
N ASP A 317 16.28 18.53 25.10
CA ASP A 317 17.23 18.18 24.05
C ASP A 317 18.02 19.40 23.55
N LYS A 318 17.33 20.52 23.33
CA LYS A 318 17.95 21.81 22.97
C LYS A 318 18.89 22.30 24.06
N ALA A 319 18.50 22.18 25.33
CA ALA A 319 19.35 22.55 26.47
C ALA A 319 20.63 21.71 26.50
N SER A 320 20.52 20.38 26.34
CA SER A 320 21.66 19.45 26.28
C SER A 320 22.55 19.66 25.04
N SER A 321 22.02 20.17 23.93
CA SER A 321 22.80 20.54 22.75
C SER A 321 23.51 21.88 22.91
N ALA A 322 22.84 22.87 23.51
CA ALA A 322 23.39 24.20 23.77
C ALA A 322 24.50 24.18 24.83
N ASN A 323 24.39 23.27 25.82
CA ASN A 323 25.42 22.99 26.83
C ASN A 323 26.05 24.27 27.42
N MET A 324 25.20 25.24 27.79
CA MET A 324 25.67 26.56 28.25
C MET A 324 26.50 26.46 29.53
N ASP A 325 26.14 25.54 30.42
CA ASP A 325 26.78 25.36 31.72
C ASP A 325 28.06 24.50 31.67
N LYS A 326 28.48 24.03 30.48
CA LYS A 326 29.62 23.09 30.29
C LYS A 326 29.53 21.78 31.08
N ASN A 327 28.37 21.47 31.63
CA ASN A 327 28.14 20.28 32.46
C ASN A 327 27.90 19.00 31.63
N ASN A 328 27.87 19.09 30.30
CA ASN A 328 27.70 17.95 29.39
C ASN A 328 26.48 17.06 29.72
N ILE A 329 25.38 17.68 30.16
CA ILE A 329 24.14 17.00 30.57
C ILE A 329 23.73 16.00 29.48
N PRO A 330 23.54 14.70 29.78
CA PRO A 330 23.17 13.71 28.78
C PRO A 330 21.88 14.09 28.02
N PHE A 331 21.80 13.67 26.76
CA PHE A 331 20.54 13.77 26.00
C PHE A 331 19.53 12.80 26.57
N ASN A 332 18.24 13.17 26.58
CA ASN A 332 17.19 12.27 27.07
C ASN A 332 17.08 11.04 26.12
N PRO A 333 17.35 9.81 26.62
CA PRO A 333 17.33 8.60 25.81
C PRO A 333 15.98 8.28 25.16
N VAL A 334 14.88 8.60 25.85
CA VAL A 334 13.51 8.37 25.35
C VAL A 334 13.24 9.26 24.13
N PHE A 335 13.67 10.52 24.21
CA PHE A 335 13.56 11.46 23.10
C PHE A 335 14.48 11.06 21.94
N MET A 336 15.71 10.63 22.21
CA MET A 336 16.62 10.13 21.16
C MET A 336 16.02 8.94 20.41
N MET A 337 15.42 7.97 21.10
CA MET A 337 14.76 6.82 20.48
C MET A 337 13.59 7.25 19.58
N LEU A 338 12.79 8.22 20.03
CA LEU A 338 11.67 8.80 19.27
C LEU A 338 12.13 9.57 18.04
N ASP A 339 13.04 10.54 18.20
CA ASP A 339 13.46 11.44 17.13
C ASP A 339 14.31 10.74 16.07
N SER A 340 15.17 9.81 16.49
CA SER A 340 15.93 8.96 15.56
C SER A 340 15.03 8.01 14.77
N GLY A 341 13.86 7.66 15.31
CA GLY A 341 12.98 6.63 14.77
C GLY A 341 13.55 5.21 14.92
N ALA A 342 14.52 5.01 15.81
CA ALA A 342 15.12 3.71 16.11
C ALA A 342 14.07 2.75 16.69
N ARG A 343 13.36 3.20 17.73
CA ARG A 343 12.27 2.47 18.40
C ARG A 343 11.37 3.46 19.14
N GLY A 344 10.08 3.15 19.23
CA GLY A 344 9.13 4.03 19.90
C GLY A 344 8.26 4.83 18.93
N SER A 345 7.01 5.02 19.29
CA SER A 345 6.08 5.94 18.61
C SER A 345 5.60 7.02 19.59
N ARG A 346 5.06 8.13 19.05
CA ARG A 346 4.43 9.17 19.87
C ARG A 346 3.34 8.59 20.78
N GLN A 347 2.56 7.63 20.27
CA GLN A 347 1.53 6.94 21.03
C GLN A 347 2.09 6.07 22.16
N GLN A 348 3.22 5.39 21.96
CA GLN A 348 3.84 4.57 22.99
C GLN A 348 4.40 5.44 24.12
N ILE A 349 5.09 6.53 23.79
CA ILE A 349 5.65 7.44 24.80
C ILE A 349 4.55 8.16 25.57
N ARG A 350 3.46 8.53 24.88
CA ARG A 350 2.25 9.05 25.51
C ARG A 350 1.76 8.13 26.64
N GLN A 351 1.68 6.81 26.38
CA GLN A 351 1.25 5.85 27.41
C GLN A 351 2.25 5.71 28.57
N LEU A 352 3.54 5.95 28.32
CA LEU A 352 4.57 5.86 29.35
C LEU A 352 4.58 7.07 30.30
N ALA A 353 4.43 8.29 29.78
CA ALA A 353 4.67 9.52 30.55
C ALA A 353 3.55 10.57 30.52
N ALA A 354 2.62 10.53 29.56
CA ALA A 354 1.47 11.45 29.52
C ALA A 354 0.25 10.82 30.20
N MET A 355 -0.68 10.28 29.42
CA MET A 355 -1.85 9.52 29.87
C MET A 355 -2.15 8.44 28.85
N ARG A 356 -2.78 7.34 29.28
CA ARG A 356 -3.10 6.26 28.35
C ARG A 356 -4.31 6.60 27.45
N GLY A 357 -5.26 7.37 27.97
CA GLY A 357 -6.42 7.90 27.24
C GLY A 357 -7.57 6.90 27.10
N LEU A 358 -8.34 7.06 26.04
CA LEU A 358 -9.54 6.26 25.76
C LEU A 358 -9.21 4.84 25.26
N MET A 359 -10.00 3.87 25.71
CA MET A 359 -9.84 2.44 25.41
C MET A 359 -11.07 1.94 24.63
N ALA A 360 -10.88 0.91 23.79
CA ALA A 360 -11.97 0.28 23.07
C ALA A 360 -12.45 -1.00 23.77
N THR A 361 -13.76 -1.23 23.75
CA THR A 361 -14.39 -2.48 24.18
C THR A 361 -14.16 -3.60 23.14
N PRO A 362 -14.47 -4.86 23.48
CA PRO A 362 -14.42 -5.94 22.50
C PRO A 362 -15.36 -5.74 21.32
N SER A 363 -16.49 -5.02 21.48
CA SER A 363 -17.40 -4.66 20.38
C SER A 363 -16.79 -3.62 19.43
N GLY A 364 -15.78 -2.86 19.87
CA GLY A 364 -15.16 -1.78 19.11
C GLY A 364 -15.64 -0.39 19.51
N GLU A 365 -16.60 -0.29 20.42
CA GLU A 365 -17.06 0.98 20.98
C GLU A 365 -16.01 1.57 21.92
N ILE A 366 -15.93 2.91 21.98
CA ILE A 366 -14.98 3.60 22.84
C ILE A 366 -15.57 3.71 24.25
N MET A 367 -14.80 3.38 25.27
CA MET A 367 -15.26 3.54 26.65
C MET A 367 -15.20 5.02 27.04
N GLU A 368 -16.30 5.56 27.58
CA GLU A 368 -16.40 6.97 28.01
C GLU A 368 -15.44 7.30 29.17
N THR A 369 -15.08 6.29 29.97
CA THR A 369 -14.11 6.42 31.07
C THR A 369 -12.69 6.23 30.57
N PRO A 370 -11.86 7.28 30.50
CA PRO A 370 -10.47 7.16 30.07
C PRO A 370 -9.58 6.61 31.19
N VAL A 371 -8.41 6.11 30.80
CA VAL A 371 -7.31 5.83 31.73
C VAL A 371 -6.43 7.09 31.84
N LEU A 372 -6.55 7.79 32.97
CA LEU A 372 -5.88 9.08 33.22
C LEU A 372 -4.42 8.88 33.62
N ALA A 373 -4.12 7.77 34.29
CA ALA A 373 -2.78 7.39 34.67
C ALA A 373 -1.90 6.99 33.46
N ASN A 374 -0.60 7.02 33.67
CA ASN A 374 0.41 6.49 32.75
C ASN A 374 1.21 5.34 33.41
N PHE A 375 2.07 4.67 32.64
CA PHE A 375 2.86 3.55 33.18
C PHE A 375 3.89 3.97 34.24
N LYS A 376 4.36 5.22 34.23
CA LYS A 376 5.28 5.74 35.26
C LYS A 376 4.57 5.92 36.61
N GLU A 377 3.34 6.41 36.61
CA GLU A 377 2.51 6.60 37.80
C GLU A 377 1.94 5.27 38.32
N GLY A 378 1.74 4.30 37.43
CA GLY A 378 1.07 3.04 37.72
C GLY A 378 -0.44 3.12 37.47
N LEU A 379 -1.06 1.97 37.19
CA LEU A 379 -2.50 1.89 36.90
C LEU A 379 -3.23 1.31 38.11
N ASN A 380 -4.41 1.86 38.41
CA ASN A 380 -5.29 1.25 39.40
C ASN A 380 -5.93 -0.04 38.84
N VAL A 381 -6.54 -0.87 39.71
CA VAL A 381 -7.11 -2.17 39.31
C VAL A 381 -8.17 -2.01 38.20
N PHE A 382 -9.00 -0.97 38.28
CA PHE A 382 -10.07 -0.71 37.32
C PHE A 382 -9.54 -0.26 35.96
N GLU A 383 -8.61 0.70 35.93
CA GLU A 383 -7.91 1.18 34.74
C GLU A 383 -7.14 0.04 34.04
N TYR A 384 -6.45 -0.79 34.83
CA TYR A 384 -5.77 -1.96 34.31
C TYR A 384 -6.76 -2.95 33.68
N PHE A 385 -7.87 -3.24 34.37
CA PHE A 385 -8.92 -4.15 33.90
C PHE A 385 -9.56 -3.66 32.60
N ILE A 386 -9.91 -2.37 32.50
CA ILE A 386 -10.41 -1.76 31.26
C ILE A 386 -9.44 -2.00 30.11
N SER A 387 -8.16 -1.72 30.34
CA SER A 387 -7.08 -1.90 29.38
C SER A 387 -6.95 -3.34 28.85
N THR A 388 -7.30 -4.35 29.67
CA THR A 388 -7.16 -5.76 29.28
C THR A 388 -8.07 -6.15 28.12
N HIS A 389 -9.21 -5.48 27.95
CA HIS A 389 -10.16 -5.79 26.88
C HIS A 389 -9.55 -5.53 25.49
N GLY A 390 -9.02 -4.32 25.30
CA GLY A 390 -8.34 -3.94 24.06
C GLY A 390 -7.10 -4.81 23.79
N ALA A 391 -6.30 -5.08 24.83
CA ALA A 391 -5.12 -5.92 24.70
C ALA A 391 -5.45 -7.36 24.28
N ARG A 392 -6.46 -7.99 24.93
CA ARG A 392 -6.89 -9.36 24.62
C ARG A 392 -7.49 -9.45 23.22
N LYS A 393 -8.32 -8.49 22.82
CA LYS A 393 -8.86 -8.42 21.45
C LYS A 393 -7.74 -8.30 20.42
N GLY A 394 -6.77 -7.40 20.65
CA GLY A 394 -5.61 -7.25 19.77
C GLY A 394 -4.82 -8.55 19.59
N LEU A 395 -4.56 -9.28 20.69
CA LEU A 395 -3.86 -10.58 20.63
C LEU A 395 -4.67 -11.64 19.86
N ALA A 396 -5.97 -11.74 20.14
CA ALA A 396 -6.86 -12.70 19.49
C ALA A 396 -6.99 -12.42 17.97
N ASP A 397 -7.19 -11.15 17.59
CA ASP A 397 -7.26 -10.74 16.19
C ASP A 397 -5.95 -11.02 15.47
N THR A 398 -4.80 -10.80 16.10
CA THR A 398 -3.50 -11.07 15.49
C THR A 398 -3.33 -12.58 15.21
N ALA A 399 -3.72 -13.42 16.16
CA ALA A 399 -3.64 -14.87 16.00
C ALA A 399 -4.57 -15.40 14.88
N LEU A 400 -5.81 -14.90 14.81
CA LEU A 400 -6.79 -15.34 13.81
C LEU A 400 -6.49 -14.78 12.41
N LYS A 401 -6.26 -13.47 12.30
CA LYS A 401 -6.11 -12.78 11.00
C LYS A 401 -4.82 -13.17 10.27
N THR A 402 -3.80 -13.66 10.99
CA THR A 402 -2.57 -14.17 10.37
C THR A 402 -2.86 -15.37 9.44
N ALA A 403 -3.78 -16.26 9.83
CA ALA A 403 -4.20 -17.38 9.00
C ALA A 403 -4.89 -16.92 7.71
N ASP A 404 -5.76 -15.91 7.81
CA ASP A 404 -6.49 -15.35 6.66
C ASP A 404 -5.55 -14.73 5.63
N SER A 405 -4.53 -13.99 6.08
CA SER A 405 -3.55 -13.37 5.19
C SER A 405 -2.67 -14.40 4.47
N GLY A 406 -2.20 -15.43 5.19
CA GLY A 406 -1.46 -16.54 4.59
C GLY A 406 -2.30 -17.29 3.56
N TYR A 407 -3.59 -17.47 3.85
CA TYR A 407 -4.53 -18.11 2.94
C TYR A 407 -4.84 -17.26 1.70
N LEU A 408 -5.00 -15.94 1.85
CA LEU A 408 -5.11 -15.01 0.73
C LEU A 408 -3.87 -15.07 -0.17
N THR A 409 -2.67 -15.04 0.42
CA THR A 409 -1.40 -15.14 -0.31
C THR A 409 -1.34 -16.41 -1.15
N ARG A 410 -1.74 -17.55 -0.57
CA ARG A 410 -1.85 -18.82 -1.30
C ARG A 410 -2.80 -18.72 -2.50
N ARG A 411 -4.00 -18.17 -2.31
CA ARG A 411 -4.99 -17.97 -3.40
C ARG A 411 -4.46 -17.08 -4.52
N LEU A 412 -3.76 -16.00 -4.17
CA LEU A 412 -3.14 -15.09 -5.13
C LEU A 412 -2.07 -15.80 -5.97
N VAL A 413 -1.23 -16.63 -5.34
CA VAL A 413 -0.22 -17.42 -6.05
C VAL A 413 -0.88 -18.41 -7.00
N ASP A 414 -1.90 -19.14 -6.54
CA ASP A 414 -2.58 -20.15 -7.37
C ASP A 414 -3.23 -19.56 -8.64
N VAL A 415 -3.74 -18.32 -8.57
CA VAL A 415 -4.30 -17.63 -9.74
C VAL A 415 -3.23 -17.08 -10.69
N SER A 416 -2.08 -16.64 -10.16
CA SER A 416 -1.10 -15.85 -10.90
C SER A 416 0.17 -16.61 -11.28
N GLN A 417 0.39 -17.83 -10.78
CA GLN A 417 1.62 -18.60 -11.01
C GLN A 417 1.97 -18.79 -12.49
N ASP A 418 0.99 -18.85 -13.39
CA ASP A 418 1.21 -19.04 -14.83
C ASP A 418 1.67 -17.75 -15.54
N VAL A 419 1.67 -16.62 -14.84
CA VAL A 419 2.04 -15.31 -15.38
C VAL A 419 3.56 -15.14 -15.29
N VAL A 420 4.22 -15.46 -16.41
CA VAL A 420 5.66 -15.28 -16.62
C VAL A 420 5.93 -14.26 -17.73
N ILE A 421 7.11 -13.64 -17.72
CA ILE A 421 7.55 -12.82 -18.85
C ILE A 421 7.94 -13.74 -20.01
N SER A 422 7.21 -13.67 -21.12
CA SER A 422 7.37 -14.58 -22.25
C SER A 422 8.15 -14.01 -23.42
N GLN A 423 8.04 -12.69 -23.66
CA GLN A 423 8.62 -11.98 -24.78
C GLN A 423 8.97 -10.53 -24.40
N HIS A 424 9.80 -9.85 -25.20
CA HIS A 424 10.16 -8.46 -24.93
C HIS A 424 9.00 -7.48 -25.15
N ASP A 425 8.39 -7.53 -26.34
CA ASP A 425 7.29 -6.63 -26.70
C ASP A 425 6.11 -7.39 -27.31
N CYS A 426 4.88 -7.03 -26.94
CA CYS A 426 3.63 -7.50 -27.57
C CYS A 426 3.07 -6.52 -28.62
N GLN A 427 3.71 -5.38 -28.86
CA GLN A 427 3.31 -4.35 -29.83
C GLN A 427 1.86 -3.86 -29.62
N THR A 428 1.38 -3.87 -28.37
CA THR A 428 0.06 -3.33 -28.05
C THR A 428 0.09 -1.81 -28.14
N LEU A 429 -0.94 -1.23 -28.75
CA LEU A 429 -1.22 0.21 -28.73
C LEU A 429 -2.04 0.62 -27.49
N GLY A 430 -2.55 -0.35 -26.74
CA GLY A 430 -3.35 -0.08 -25.54
C GLY A 430 -2.50 0.41 -24.39
N TYR A 431 -2.95 1.49 -23.73
CA TYR A 431 -2.28 2.11 -22.60
C TYR A 431 -3.24 2.34 -21.44
N LEU A 432 -2.68 2.66 -20.28
CA LEU A 432 -3.41 3.13 -19.12
C LEU A 432 -3.00 4.58 -18.83
N SER A 433 -4.00 5.42 -18.68
CA SER A 433 -3.87 6.80 -18.21
C SER A 433 -3.67 6.85 -16.70
N LEU A 434 -2.47 7.17 -16.25
CA LEU A 434 -2.14 7.25 -14.82
C LEU A 434 -2.14 8.71 -14.35
N SER A 435 -2.88 8.97 -13.28
CA SER A 435 -2.92 10.25 -12.56
C SER A 435 -2.50 10.06 -11.09
N GLU A 436 -2.35 11.17 -10.37
CA GLU A 436 -2.22 11.13 -8.91
C GLU A 436 -3.43 10.43 -8.25
N LEU A 437 -3.15 9.63 -7.22
CA LEU A 437 -4.19 9.04 -6.40
C LEU A 437 -4.55 10.02 -5.29
N ARG A 438 -5.74 10.61 -5.36
CA ARG A 438 -6.26 11.58 -4.38
C ARG A 438 -7.49 11.02 -3.68
N GLU A 439 -7.54 11.17 -2.36
CA GLU A 439 -8.73 10.91 -1.55
C GLU A 439 -9.01 12.13 -0.68
N SER A 440 -10.23 12.68 -0.76
CA SER A 440 -10.68 13.83 0.08
C SER A 440 -9.72 15.04 0.09
N GLY A 441 -9.02 15.30 -1.02
CA GLY A 441 -8.04 16.41 -1.13
C GLY A 441 -6.66 16.11 -0.55
N GLU A 442 -6.38 14.88 -0.12
CA GLU A 442 -5.03 14.40 0.20
C GLU A 442 -4.47 13.56 -0.94
N VAL A 443 -3.22 13.84 -1.33
CA VAL A 443 -2.48 13.04 -2.30
C VAL A 443 -1.93 11.81 -1.58
N LEU A 444 -2.56 10.66 -1.79
CA LEU A 444 -2.14 9.38 -1.23
C LEU A 444 -0.89 8.84 -1.95
N ALA A 445 -0.90 8.89 -3.29
CA ALA A 445 0.23 8.49 -4.12
C ALA A 445 0.48 9.50 -5.25
N PRO A 446 1.67 10.12 -5.29
CA PRO A 446 2.01 11.06 -6.36
C PRO A 446 2.21 10.33 -7.69
N LEU A 447 2.02 11.06 -8.78
CA LEU A 447 2.15 10.55 -10.15
C LEU A 447 3.52 9.89 -10.39
N THR A 448 4.57 10.55 -9.94
CA THR A 448 5.97 10.10 -10.07
C THR A 448 6.20 8.71 -9.51
N LYS A 449 5.56 8.36 -8.39
CA LYS A 449 5.68 7.04 -7.75
C LYS A 449 4.90 5.97 -8.52
N ARG A 450 3.75 6.30 -9.11
CA ARG A 450 2.91 5.34 -9.87
C ARG A 450 3.45 5.01 -11.26
N VAL A 451 4.16 5.98 -11.83
CA VAL A 451 4.72 5.94 -13.18
C VAL A 451 6.14 5.35 -13.19
N PHE A 452 6.86 5.42 -12.08
CA PHE A 452 8.23 4.90 -11.93
C PHE A 452 8.37 3.44 -12.40
N GLY A 453 9.33 3.19 -13.29
CA GLY A 453 9.62 1.87 -13.81
C GLY A 453 8.57 1.31 -14.76
N ARG A 454 7.69 2.15 -15.33
CA ARG A 454 6.81 1.79 -16.46
C ARG A 454 7.41 2.25 -17.78
N VAL A 455 6.83 1.79 -18.88
CA VAL A 455 7.21 2.22 -20.24
C VAL A 455 6.19 3.22 -20.77
N ALA A 456 6.66 4.33 -21.33
CA ALA A 456 5.82 5.34 -21.94
C ALA A 456 5.07 4.78 -23.15
N ALA A 457 3.75 4.95 -23.20
CA ALA A 457 2.96 4.56 -24.36
C ALA A 457 2.90 5.65 -25.44
N GLU A 458 3.09 6.90 -25.05
CA GLU A 458 3.10 8.08 -25.92
C GLU A 458 4.26 9.02 -25.52
N ASP A 459 4.56 9.99 -26.38
CA ASP A 459 5.56 11.03 -26.09
C ASP A 459 5.09 11.92 -24.93
N ILE A 460 5.85 11.93 -23.84
CA ILE A 460 5.56 12.76 -22.67
C ILE A 460 6.21 14.12 -22.88
N LYS A 461 5.39 15.17 -22.97
CA LYS A 461 5.84 16.56 -23.10
C LYS A 461 5.34 17.37 -21.91
N ASP A 462 6.16 18.30 -21.45
CA ASP A 462 5.69 19.29 -20.48
C ASP A 462 4.65 20.20 -21.15
N PRO A 463 3.41 20.29 -20.64
CA PRO A 463 2.36 21.08 -21.26
C PRO A 463 2.67 22.58 -21.31
N VAL A 464 3.57 23.08 -20.45
CA VAL A 464 3.92 24.50 -20.41
C VAL A 464 5.14 24.82 -21.26
N SER A 465 6.27 24.13 -21.06
CA SER A 465 7.47 24.40 -21.85
C SER A 465 7.46 23.77 -23.25
N GLY A 466 6.57 22.79 -23.51
CA GLY A 466 6.56 22.00 -24.74
C GLY A 466 7.77 21.08 -24.89
N LYS A 467 8.67 21.02 -23.90
CA LYS A 467 9.88 20.19 -23.93
C LYS A 467 9.50 18.72 -23.82
N LEU A 468 10.08 17.91 -24.69
CA LEU A 468 9.96 16.45 -24.63
C LEU A 468 10.73 15.93 -23.41
N ILE A 469 10.02 15.20 -22.55
CA ILE A 469 10.55 14.60 -21.33
C ILE A 469 10.99 13.16 -21.61
N ALA A 470 10.12 12.36 -22.24
CA ALA A 470 10.38 10.97 -22.61
C ALA A 470 9.68 10.63 -23.93
N LYS A 471 10.29 9.78 -24.75
CA LYS A 471 9.70 9.30 -26.00
C LYS A 471 8.81 8.09 -25.76
N GLN A 472 7.90 7.83 -26.70
CA GLN A 472 7.18 6.57 -26.77
C GLN A 472 8.17 5.37 -26.74
N GLY A 473 7.92 4.42 -25.83
CA GLY A 473 8.75 3.24 -25.66
C GLY A 473 9.90 3.39 -24.66
N ASP A 474 10.18 4.60 -24.16
CA ASP A 474 11.20 4.81 -23.14
C ASP A 474 10.77 4.25 -21.79
N LEU A 475 11.72 3.67 -21.06
CA LEU A 475 11.54 3.26 -19.68
C LEU A 475 11.63 4.50 -18.77
N LEU A 476 10.62 4.69 -17.93
CA LEU A 476 10.50 5.82 -17.03
C LEU A 476 11.34 5.57 -15.77
N ASP A 477 12.63 5.88 -15.89
CA ASP A 477 13.65 5.73 -14.84
C ASP A 477 13.70 6.95 -13.89
N ASP A 478 14.61 6.90 -12.92
CA ASP A 478 14.78 8.00 -11.94
C ASP A 478 15.10 9.35 -12.61
N ALA A 479 15.86 9.37 -13.71
CA ALA A 479 16.22 10.60 -14.40
C ALA A 479 15.01 11.26 -15.04
N VAL A 480 14.16 10.46 -15.69
CA VAL A 480 12.87 10.93 -16.23
C VAL A 480 11.93 11.38 -15.10
N ILE A 481 11.91 10.67 -13.97
CA ILE A 481 11.10 11.04 -12.82
C ILE A 481 11.54 12.38 -12.19
N GLU A 482 12.83 12.68 -12.13
CA GLU A 482 13.31 13.99 -11.64
C GLU A 482 12.81 15.14 -12.53
N ILE A 483 12.88 14.97 -13.85
CA ILE A 483 12.34 15.96 -14.80
C ILE A 483 10.82 16.07 -14.65
N LEU A 484 10.11 14.96 -14.42
CA LEU A 484 8.67 14.96 -14.22
C LEU A 484 8.24 15.69 -12.94
N LYS A 485 9.04 15.66 -11.86
CA LYS A 485 8.75 16.39 -10.62
C LYS A 485 8.68 17.90 -10.82
N ASP A 486 9.53 18.42 -11.70
CA ASP A 486 9.60 19.85 -12.00
C ASP A 486 8.62 20.25 -13.13
N SER A 487 8.06 19.27 -13.84
CA SER A 487 7.10 19.47 -14.92
C SER A 487 5.66 19.66 -14.43
N ALA A 488 4.81 20.25 -15.27
CA ALA A 488 3.39 20.43 -14.96
C ALA A 488 2.50 19.27 -15.45
N VAL A 489 3.07 18.09 -15.68
CA VAL A 489 2.35 16.92 -16.19
C VAL A 489 1.45 16.34 -15.11
N THR A 490 0.14 16.28 -15.39
CA THR A 490 -0.88 15.74 -14.46
C THR A 490 -1.22 14.27 -14.73
N GLU A 491 -1.04 13.82 -15.97
CA GLU A 491 -1.41 12.49 -16.43
C GLU A 491 -0.35 11.94 -17.39
N VAL A 492 -0.06 10.63 -17.28
CA VAL A 492 0.90 9.94 -18.14
C VAL A 492 0.25 8.68 -18.73
N ALA A 493 0.29 8.57 -20.05
CA ALA A 493 -0.06 7.36 -20.78
C ALA A 493 1.09 6.33 -20.67
N ALA A 494 0.88 5.27 -19.89
CA ALA A 494 1.88 4.23 -19.67
C ALA A 494 1.37 2.85 -20.10
N ARG A 495 2.28 1.99 -20.55
CA ARG A 495 1.96 0.58 -20.80
C ARG A 495 1.64 -0.12 -19.47
N SER A 496 0.70 -1.06 -19.54
CA SER A 496 0.24 -1.83 -18.38
C SER A 496 0.17 -3.32 -18.70
N VAL A 497 0.26 -4.13 -17.65
CA VAL A 497 0.00 -5.57 -17.70
C VAL A 497 -1.44 -5.85 -18.15
N LEU A 498 -2.38 -4.96 -17.86
CA LEU A 498 -3.79 -5.09 -18.23
C LEU A 498 -4.00 -5.10 -19.76
N THR A 499 -3.32 -4.21 -20.48
CA THR A 499 -3.45 -4.03 -21.94
C THR A 499 -2.56 -4.96 -22.78
N CYS A 500 -1.77 -5.81 -22.12
CA CYS A 500 -0.81 -6.70 -22.76
C CYS A 500 -1.48 -7.76 -23.65
N GLN A 501 -1.02 -7.89 -24.90
CA GLN A 501 -1.52 -8.83 -25.92
C GLN A 501 -0.62 -10.06 -26.12
N ALA A 502 0.34 -10.30 -25.22
CA ALA A 502 1.17 -11.50 -25.27
C ALA A 502 0.30 -12.77 -25.16
N LYS A 503 0.57 -13.76 -26.02
CA LYS A 503 -0.20 -15.03 -26.07
C LYS A 503 -0.11 -15.83 -24.77
N ARG A 504 1.06 -15.80 -24.13
CA ARG A 504 1.33 -16.47 -22.87
C ARG A 504 1.96 -15.48 -21.91
N GLY A 505 1.47 -15.42 -20.68
CA GLY A 505 2.02 -14.52 -19.67
C GLY A 505 1.92 -13.04 -20.08
N VAL A 506 3.03 -12.31 -19.93
CA VAL A 506 3.11 -10.86 -20.17
C VAL A 506 4.42 -10.53 -20.90
N CYS A 507 4.46 -9.43 -21.66
CA CYS A 507 5.71 -8.95 -22.26
C CYS A 507 6.48 -8.02 -21.32
N ALA A 508 7.81 -7.94 -21.50
CA ALA A 508 8.67 -7.10 -20.67
C ALA A 508 8.26 -5.63 -20.70
N ASN A 509 7.91 -5.08 -21.87
CA ASN A 509 7.54 -3.66 -22.00
C ASN A 509 6.21 -3.29 -21.32
N CYS A 510 5.26 -4.22 -21.22
CA CYS A 510 3.99 -3.98 -20.50
C CYS A 510 4.15 -4.06 -18.98
N TYR A 511 5.12 -4.84 -18.48
CA TYR A 511 5.43 -4.92 -17.05
C TYR A 511 6.39 -3.80 -16.61
N GLY A 512 7.34 -3.45 -17.50
CA GLY A 512 8.38 -2.47 -17.29
C GLY A 512 9.55 -3.01 -16.46
N MET A 513 10.01 -2.20 -15.52
CA MET A 513 11.16 -2.46 -14.67
C MET A 513 10.85 -3.52 -13.60
N ASP A 514 11.79 -4.45 -13.38
CA ASP A 514 11.87 -5.24 -12.16
C ASP A 514 12.39 -4.35 -11.02
N LEU A 515 11.54 -4.13 -10.02
CA LEU A 515 11.83 -3.26 -8.89
C LEU A 515 12.99 -3.78 -8.03
N SER A 516 13.30 -5.09 -8.08
CA SER A 516 14.38 -5.69 -7.31
C SER A 516 15.78 -5.45 -7.92
N THR A 517 15.84 -5.21 -9.24
CA THR A 517 17.10 -4.99 -9.98
C THR A 517 17.22 -3.60 -10.60
N GLN A 518 16.12 -2.83 -10.62
CA GLN A 518 15.98 -1.53 -11.30
C GLN A 518 16.32 -1.56 -12.79
N LYS A 519 16.15 -2.72 -13.43
CA LYS A 519 16.34 -2.92 -14.88
C LYS A 519 15.04 -3.39 -15.51
N LEU A 520 14.94 -3.31 -16.83
CA LEU A 520 13.84 -3.94 -17.56
C LEU A 520 13.76 -5.42 -17.18
N VAL A 521 12.55 -5.92 -16.96
CA VAL A 521 12.35 -7.30 -16.48
C VAL A 521 12.87 -8.33 -17.48
N ASP A 522 13.57 -9.35 -16.97
CA ASP A 522 14.12 -10.42 -17.80
C ASP A 522 13.05 -11.42 -18.26
N ILE A 523 13.26 -11.99 -19.44
CA ILE A 523 12.43 -13.10 -19.96
C ILE A 523 12.56 -14.31 -19.03
N GLY A 524 11.42 -14.93 -18.71
CA GLY A 524 11.32 -16.05 -17.80
C GLY A 524 11.05 -15.66 -16.34
N THR A 525 11.05 -14.37 -16.01
CA THR A 525 10.72 -13.91 -14.65
C THR A 525 9.27 -14.25 -14.31
N ALA A 526 9.06 -14.93 -13.17
CA ALA A 526 7.74 -15.33 -12.67
C ALA A 526 7.04 -14.16 -11.95
N VAL A 527 6.65 -13.15 -12.72
CA VAL A 527 6.06 -11.90 -12.21
C VAL A 527 4.74 -12.11 -11.46
N GLY A 528 3.96 -13.14 -11.79
CA GLY A 528 2.74 -13.47 -11.05
C GLY A 528 3.02 -13.88 -9.60
N ILE A 529 4.01 -14.74 -9.36
CA ILE A 529 4.42 -15.12 -8.00
C ILE A 529 4.93 -13.90 -7.24
N ILE A 530 5.73 -13.06 -7.89
CA ILE A 530 6.26 -11.82 -7.27
C ILE A 530 5.11 -10.88 -6.88
N ALA A 531 4.12 -10.72 -7.76
CA ALA A 531 2.93 -9.90 -7.49
C ALA A 531 2.11 -10.44 -6.32
N ALA A 532 1.83 -11.75 -6.30
CA ALA A 532 1.09 -12.39 -5.22
C ALA A 532 1.79 -12.25 -3.86
N GLN A 533 3.12 -12.45 -3.81
CA GLN A 533 3.91 -12.25 -2.59
C GLN A 533 3.95 -10.79 -2.16
N SER A 534 4.08 -9.86 -3.11
CA SER A 534 4.15 -8.42 -2.83
C SER A 534 2.83 -7.85 -2.30
N ILE A 535 1.70 -8.52 -2.55
CA ILE A 535 0.38 -8.19 -1.99
C ILE A 535 0.16 -8.94 -0.67
N GLY A 536 0.54 -10.22 -0.63
CA GLY A 536 0.30 -11.13 0.48
C GLY A 536 1.13 -10.85 1.74
N GLU A 537 2.44 -10.65 1.59
CA GLU A 537 3.34 -10.41 2.73
C GLU A 537 2.91 -9.17 3.53
N PRO A 538 2.69 -8.00 2.91
CA PRO A 538 2.21 -6.84 3.65
C PRO A 538 0.79 -7.00 4.18
N GLY A 539 -0.02 -7.88 3.57
CA GLY A 539 -1.34 -8.24 4.08
C GLY A 539 -1.31 -8.75 5.53
N THR A 540 -0.24 -9.46 5.94
CA THR A 540 -0.04 -9.85 7.35
C THR A 540 0.28 -8.64 8.24
N GLN A 541 0.96 -7.63 7.71
CA GLN A 541 1.28 -6.41 8.43
C GLN A 541 0.04 -5.53 8.64
N LEU A 542 -0.91 -5.49 7.69
CA LEU A 542 -2.19 -4.80 7.86
C LEU A 542 -2.93 -5.30 9.11
N THR A 543 -2.87 -6.61 9.35
CA THR A 543 -3.52 -7.25 10.49
C THR A 543 -2.74 -7.03 11.78
N MET A 544 -1.39 -7.04 11.73
CA MET A 544 -0.53 -6.83 12.90
C MET A 544 -0.43 -5.37 13.34
N ARG A 545 -0.46 -4.36 12.46
CA ARG A 545 -0.42 -2.94 12.90
C ARG A 545 -1.64 -2.54 13.70
N THR A 546 -2.77 -3.22 13.50
CA THR A 546 -3.97 -3.09 14.33
C THR A 546 -3.68 -3.43 15.80
N PHE A 547 -2.71 -4.29 16.11
CA PHE A 547 -2.30 -4.64 17.48
C PHE A 547 -1.74 -3.44 18.26
N HIS A 548 -0.91 -2.60 17.63
CA HIS A 548 -0.27 -1.46 18.29
C HIS A 548 -1.24 -0.31 18.55
N VAL A 549 -2.34 -0.24 17.79
CA VAL A 549 -3.37 0.79 17.90
C VAL A 549 -4.60 0.29 18.67
N GLY A 550 -4.87 -1.02 18.69
CA GLY A 550 -6.08 -1.65 19.21
C GLY A 550 -6.33 -1.52 20.71
N GLY A 551 -5.38 -0.94 21.45
CA GLY A 551 -5.57 -0.56 22.85
C GLY A 551 -6.01 0.89 23.04
N THR A 552 -5.77 1.80 22.10
CA THR A 552 -6.05 3.23 22.27
C THR A 552 -6.78 3.81 21.07
N ALA A 553 -7.98 4.32 21.28
CA ALA A 553 -8.74 4.99 20.23
C ALA A 553 -8.03 6.31 19.88
N SER A 554 -7.53 6.41 18.64
CA SER A 554 -7.01 7.65 18.07
C SER A 554 -7.84 7.94 16.83
N GLY A 555 -9.07 8.39 17.04
CA GLY A 555 -9.91 8.85 15.94
C GLY A 555 -9.38 10.19 15.44
N LEU A 556 -8.92 10.24 14.19
CA LEU A 556 -8.93 11.50 13.43
C LEU A 556 -10.40 11.89 13.30
N VAL A 557 -10.84 12.83 14.13
CA VAL A 557 -12.18 13.43 13.99
C VAL A 557 -12.16 14.21 12.68
N GLU A 558 -13.07 13.89 11.75
CA GLU A 558 -13.26 14.70 10.55
C GLU A 558 -13.63 16.13 11.01
N GLU A 559 -12.79 17.12 10.71
CA GLU A 559 -13.14 18.52 10.90
C GLU A 559 -14.32 18.83 9.95
N ASN A 560 -15.42 19.40 10.46
CA ASN A 560 -16.62 19.70 9.65
C ASN A 560 -16.46 20.92 8.72
N PHE A 561 -15.23 21.24 8.32
CA PHE A 561 -14.95 22.36 7.45
C PHE A 561 -13.73 22.06 6.56
N TYR A 562 -13.71 22.66 5.38
CA TYR A 562 -12.56 22.62 4.48
C TYR A 562 -11.64 23.81 4.76
N LYS A 563 -10.34 23.57 4.93
CA LYS A 563 -9.28 24.60 4.97
C LYS A 563 -8.43 24.53 3.71
N SER A 564 -8.09 25.68 3.14
CA SER A 564 -7.14 25.78 2.04
C SER A 564 -5.73 25.34 2.48
N LYS A 565 -5.01 24.53 1.70
CA LYS A 565 -3.58 24.21 1.97
C LYS A 565 -2.62 25.09 1.17
N PHE A 566 -3.09 25.74 0.12
CA PHE A 566 -2.29 26.60 -0.74
C PHE A 566 -2.89 28.00 -0.85
N SER A 567 -2.03 29.00 -1.08
CA SER A 567 -2.52 30.32 -1.42
C SER A 567 -2.91 30.36 -2.90
N GLY A 568 -4.04 30.97 -3.23
CA GLY A 568 -4.52 31.04 -4.61
C GLY A 568 -5.92 31.63 -4.74
N LYS A 569 -6.42 31.66 -5.98
CA LYS A 569 -7.75 32.17 -6.32
C LYS A 569 -8.78 31.06 -6.25
N VAL A 570 -9.87 31.28 -5.52
CA VAL A 570 -11.00 30.36 -5.44
C VAL A 570 -11.82 30.43 -6.72
N VAL A 571 -12.15 29.27 -7.30
CA VAL A 571 -13.02 29.14 -8.48
C VAL A 571 -14.12 28.13 -8.18
N PHE A 572 -15.37 28.57 -8.30
CA PHE A 572 -16.55 27.71 -8.14
C PHE A 572 -16.87 26.99 -9.45
N LYS A 573 -16.89 25.66 -9.42
CA LYS A 573 -17.27 24.82 -10.55
C LYS A 573 -18.62 24.16 -10.28
N GLY A 574 -19.64 24.63 -11.00
CA GLY A 574 -20.98 24.09 -10.91
C GLY A 574 -21.59 24.25 -9.52
N ILE A 575 -21.30 25.34 -8.80
CA ILE A 575 -21.91 25.62 -7.50
C ILE A 575 -23.21 26.40 -7.69
N TYR A 576 -24.30 25.87 -7.15
CA TYR A 576 -25.56 26.59 -6.99
C TYR A 576 -25.81 26.77 -5.49
N ALA A 577 -25.92 28.02 -5.05
CA ALA A 577 -26.08 28.36 -3.63
C ALA A 577 -27.17 29.40 -3.43
N VAL A 578 -27.91 29.28 -2.33
CA VAL A 578 -28.94 30.23 -1.89
C VAL A 578 -28.50 30.94 -0.61
N LYS A 579 -28.93 32.18 -0.41
CA LYS A 579 -28.68 32.90 0.85
C LYS A 579 -29.74 32.54 1.89
N ASN A 580 -29.29 32.08 3.05
CA ASN A 580 -30.16 31.89 4.22
C ASN A 580 -30.46 33.26 4.89
N LYS A 581 -31.46 33.32 5.78
CA LYS A 581 -31.86 34.47 6.62
C LYS A 581 -30.70 35.18 7.32
N LYS A 582 -29.62 34.44 7.65
CA LYS A 582 -28.39 34.98 8.28
C LYS A 582 -27.38 35.58 7.28
N GLY A 583 -27.70 35.62 5.97
CA GLY A 583 -26.84 36.16 4.93
C GLY A 583 -25.71 35.24 4.46
N VAL A 584 -25.63 34.01 4.98
CA VAL A 584 -24.63 33.00 4.59
C VAL A 584 -25.11 32.25 3.34
N TRP A 585 -24.19 31.99 2.42
CA TRP A 585 -24.44 31.19 1.22
C TRP A 585 -24.45 29.71 1.57
N VAL A 586 -25.51 29.00 1.17
CA VAL A 586 -25.71 27.58 1.42
C VAL A 586 -25.82 26.85 0.08
N VAL A 587 -25.00 25.83 -0.12
CA VAL A 587 -24.99 25.03 -1.35
C VAL A 587 -26.23 24.14 -1.40
N VAL A 588 -26.98 24.21 -2.50
CA VAL A 588 -28.23 23.48 -2.71
C VAL A 588 -28.14 22.41 -3.79
N ASN A 589 -27.03 22.31 -4.52
CA ASN A 589 -26.80 21.24 -5.48
C ASN A 589 -25.65 20.30 -5.05
N ARG A 590 -25.77 19.03 -5.41
CA ARG A 590 -24.90 17.94 -4.92
C ARG A 590 -23.60 17.76 -5.71
N ARG A 591 -23.50 18.34 -6.91
CA ARG A 591 -22.33 18.24 -7.82
C ARG A 591 -21.50 19.52 -7.83
N SER A 592 -21.27 20.08 -6.64
CA SER A 592 -20.53 21.33 -6.45
C SER A 592 -19.05 21.08 -6.20
N LYS A 593 -18.20 21.90 -6.79
CA LYS A 593 -16.76 21.86 -6.50
C LYS A 593 -16.16 23.24 -6.30
N ILE A 594 -15.25 23.34 -5.34
CA ILE A 594 -14.40 24.52 -5.14
C ILE A 594 -13.00 24.14 -5.60
N ALA A 595 -12.47 24.83 -6.60
CA ALA A 595 -11.09 24.72 -7.02
C ALA A 595 -10.28 25.92 -6.49
N ILE A 596 -9.02 25.71 -6.14
CA ILE A 596 -8.06 26.79 -5.87
C ILE A 596 -7.08 26.80 -7.03
N VAL A 597 -6.96 27.95 -7.68
CA VAL A 597 -6.17 28.15 -8.89
C VAL A 597 -4.99 29.07 -8.58
N SER A 598 -3.80 28.72 -9.06
CA SER A 598 -2.61 29.59 -9.01
C SER A 598 -2.81 30.83 -9.88
N GLU A 599 -1.96 31.85 -9.71
CA GLU A 599 -1.92 33.02 -10.59
C GLU A 599 -1.68 32.63 -12.07
N ASP A 600 -0.98 31.52 -12.31
CA ASP A 600 -0.70 30.96 -13.65
C ASP A 600 -1.89 30.20 -14.27
N GLY A 601 -3.06 30.14 -13.61
CA GLY A 601 -4.25 29.44 -14.12
C GLY A 601 -4.27 27.92 -13.88
N ARG A 602 -3.29 27.36 -13.14
CA ARG A 602 -3.25 25.94 -12.77
C ARG A 602 -4.11 25.64 -11.54
N GLU A 603 -4.90 24.58 -11.59
CA GLU A 603 -5.66 24.09 -10.44
C GLU A 603 -4.74 23.41 -9.42
N LEU A 604 -4.56 24.05 -8.27
CA LEU A 604 -3.76 23.58 -7.15
C LEU A 604 -4.55 22.60 -6.27
N GLU A 605 -5.80 22.94 -5.94
CA GLU A 605 -6.67 22.12 -5.09
C GLU A 605 -8.09 22.04 -5.65
N GLU A 606 -8.80 20.95 -5.34
CA GLU A 606 -10.20 20.75 -5.70
C GLU A 606 -10.92 20.04 -4.55
N TYR A 607 -11.98 20.66 -4.03
CA TYR A 607 -12.85 20.12 -2.98
C TYR A 607 -14.24 19.87 -3.55
N ARG A 608 -14.78 18.66 -3.33
CA ARG A 608 -16.19 18.37 -3.62
C ARG A 608 -17.04 18.85 -2.45
N ILE A 609 -17.98 19.74 -2.72
CA ILE A 609 -18.86 20.34 -1.72
C ILE A 609 -20.17 19.58 -1.68
N GLU A 610 -20.57 19.20 -0.47
CA GLU A 610 -21.81 18.49 -0.24
C GLU A 610 -22.99 19.46 -0.14
N TYR A 611 -24.18 18.93 -0.41
CA TYR A 611 -25.44 19.63 -0.19
C TYR A 611 -25.57 20.12 1.25
N GLY A 612 -26.00 21.36 1.42
CA GLY A 612 -26.20 22.01 2.71
C GLY A 612 -24.94 22.56 3.37
N THR A 613 -23.82 22.58 2.67
CA THR A 613 -22.57 23.20 3.14
C THR A 613 -22.68 24.74 3.06
N TRP A 614 -22.26 25.41 4.13
CA TRP A 614 -22.11 26.85 4.20
C TRP A 614 -20.79 27.29 3.57
N LEU A 615 -20.85 28.21 2.62
CA LEU A 615 -19.68 28.79 1.98
C LEU A 615 -19.21 30.00 2.79
N LEU A 616 -17.93 30.01 3.17
CA LEU A 616 -17.28 31.10 3.91
C LEU A 616 -16.47 32.03 2.99
N VAL A 617 -16.34 31.66 1.71
CA VAL A 617 -15.63 32.40 0.67
C VAL A 617 -16.53 32.59 -0.55
N ASN A 618 -16.24 33.59 -1.37
CA ASN A 618 -16.95 33.82 -2.64
C ASN A 618 -16.12 33.36 -3.85
N ASP A 619 -16.79 33.21 -4.99
CA ASP A 619 -16.12 32.90 -6.26
C ASP A 619 -15.17 34.03 -6.66
N GLY A 620 -13.93 33.68 -6.99
CA GLY A 620 -12.87 34.62 -7.35
C GLY A 620 -12.09 35.21 -6.18
N ASP A 621 -12.41 34.89 -4.92
CA ASP A 621 -11.68 35.38 -3.76
C ASP A 621 -10.24 34.83 -3.71
N MET A 622 -9.29 35.67 -3.29
CA MET A 622 -7.93 35.23 -2.96
C MET A 622 -7.91 34.69 -1.53
N VAL A 623 -7.39 33.47 -1.36
CA VAL A 623 -7.28 32.80 -0.06
C VAL A 623 -5.82 32.52 0.28
N GLU A 624 -5.49 32.70 1.56
CA GLU A 624 -4.20 32.31 2.13
C GLU A 624 -4.27 30.87 2.66
N LYS A 625 -3.11 30.23 2.74
CA LYS A 625 -2.95 28.92 3.36
C LYS A 625 -3.54 28.90 4.78
N GLY A 626 -4.44 27.95 5.03
CA GLY A 626 -5.11 27.71 6.31
C GLY A 626 -6.48 28.37 6.46
N LYS A 627 -6.91 29.22 5.50
CA LYS A 627 -8.23 29.86 5.54
C LYS A 627 -9.34 28.84 5.35
N LYS A 628 -10.41 28.93 6.16
CA LYS A 628 -11.60 28.10 6.02
C LYS A 628 -12.38 28.51 4.76
N LEU A 629 -12.72 27.53 3.92
CA LEU A 629 -13.42 27.71 2.66
C LEU A 629 -14.92 27.47 2.82
N ALA A 630 -15.29 26.37 3.48
CA ALA A 630 -16.67 25.95 3.63
C ALA A 630 -16.83 25.12 4.91
N GLU A 631 -18.03 25.12 5.50
CA GLU A 631 -18.37 24.45 6.76
C GLU A 631 -19.73 23.75 6.62
N TRP A 632 -19.90 22.55 7.15
CA TRP A 632 -21.15 21.80 7.06
C TRP A 632 -21.67 21.36 8.43
N ASP A 633 -22.97 21.12 8.52
CA ASP A 633 -23.60 20.57 9.72
C ASP A 633 -23.16 19.11 9.93
N PRO A 634 -22.82 18.68 11.17
CA PRO A 634 -22.49 17.29 11.47
C PRO A 634 -23.56 16.28 11.00
N PHE A 635 -24.83 16.72 10.93
CA PHE A 635 -25.95 15.92 10.44
C PHE A 635 -26.11 16.07 8.93
N LYS A 636 -26.64 15.04 8.26
CA LYS A 636 -27.14 15.21 6.89
C LYS A 636 -28.41 16.03 6.96
N VAL A 637 -28.43 17.16 6.27
CA VAL A 637 -29.57 18.08 6.29
C VAL A 637 -30.40 17.93 5.02
N ILE A 638 -31.72 17.98 5.16
CA ILE A 638 -32.66 18.22 4.06
C ILE A 638 -33.10 19.67 4.21
N MET A 639 -32.95 20.49 3.18
CA MET A 639 -33.28 21.92 3.24
C MET A 639 -34.15 22.36 2.08
N THR A 640 -34.75 23.53 2.21
CA THR A 640 -35.54 24.13 1.13
C THR A 640 -34.74 25.08 0.26
N GLU A 641 -34.97 25.06 -1.05
CA GLU A 641 -34.49 26.09 -1.98
C GLU A 641 -35.44 27.29 -2.12
N ARG A 642 -36.70 27.13 -1.68
CA ARG A 642 -37.80 28.08 -1.93
C ARG A 642 -38.38 28.59 -0.62
N ALA A 643 -38.80 29.85 -0.62
CA ALA A 643 -39.59 30.41 0.47
C ALA A 643 -41.05 29.94 0.34
N GLY A 644 -41.71 29.69 1.46
CA GLY A 644 -43.12 29.32 1.49
C GLY A 644 -43.56 28.83 2.86
N HIS A 645 -44.80 28.34 2.96
CA HIS A 645 -45.28 27.69 4.17
C HIS A 645 -45.17 26.16 4.05
N VAL A 646 -44.79 25.53 5.15
CA VAL A 646 -44.60 24.08 5.26
C VAL A 646 -45.95 23.38 5.37
N GLN A 647 -46.15 22.31 4.60
CA GLN A 647 -47.27 21.40 4.77
C GLN A 647 -46.79 19.95 4.89
N PHE A 648 -47.25 19.28 5.93
CA PHE A 648 -46.97 17.87 6.18
C PHE A 648 -47.88 16.96 5.36
N ILE A 649 -47.29 16.16 4.48
CA ILE A 649 -48.01 15.17 3.66
C ILE A 649 -47.63 13.77 4.15
N ASP A 650 -48.65 12.95 4.40
CA ASP A 650 -48.52 11.57 4.91
C ASP A 650 -47.76 11.45 6.26
N LEU A 651 -47.60 12.54 7.02
CA LEU A 651 -46.97 12.56 8.34
C LEU A 651 -48.03 12.48 9.46
N ILE A 652 -48.28 11.27 9.93
CA ILE A 652 -49.19 10.92 11.02
C ILE A 652 -48.40 10.33 12.19
N GLU A 653 -48.69 10.84 13.39
CA GLU A 653 -48.09 10.42 14.66
C GLU A 653 -48.35 8.92 14.96
N ASN A 654 -47.36 8.22 15.50
CA ASN A 654 -47.31 6.79 15.79
C ASN A 654 -47.52 5.85 14.59
N VAL A 655 -47.66 6.39 13.38
CA VAL A 655 -47.79 5.60 12.15
C VAL A 655 -46.59 5.88 11.24
N THR A 656 -46.34 7.12 10.80
CA THR A 656 -45.17 7.49 9.96
C THR A 656 -44.05 8.16 10.75
N TYR A 657 -44.38 8.85 11.84
CA TYR A 657 -43.38 9.43 12.72
C TYR A 657 -43.79 9.17 14.17
N GLN A 658 -42.83 9.05 15.06
CA GLN A 658 -43.05 8.94 16.49
C GLN A 658 -42.40 10.13 17.17
N GLU A 659 -43.13 10.71 18.13
CA GLU A 659 -42.51 11.60 19.09
C GLU A 659 -41.73 10.75 20.10
N GLN A 660 -40.41 10.74 19.96
CA GLN A 660 -39.56 10.27 21.03
C GLN A 660 -39.47 11.40 22.04
N PHE A 661 -40.19 11.21 23.14
CA PHE A 661 -40.05 12.01 24.33
C PHE A 661 -38.80 11.53 25.04
N ASP A 662 -37.80 12.40 25.12
CA ASP A 662 -36.63 12.14 25.94
C ASP A 662 -37.01 12.51 27.39
N GLU A 663 -37.25 11.48 28.22
CA GLU A 663 -37.70 11.60 29.62
C GLU A 663 -36.76 12.47 30.47
N THR A 664 -35.49 12.60 30.06
CA THR A 664 -34.51 13.45 30.75
C THR A 664 -34.54 14.92 30.30
N VAL A 665 -34.97 15.19 29.07
CA VAL A 665 -34.87 16.51 28.43
C VAL A 665 -36.20 17.29 28.44
N GLY A 666 -37.33 16.60 28.55
CA GLY A 666 -38.65 17.24 28.53
C GLY A 666 -39.03 17.83 27.17
N ARG A 667 -38.32 17.49 26.08
CA ARG A 667 -38.67 17.85 24.70
C ARG A 667 -38.95 16.60 23.89
N SER A 668 -39.92 16.68 22.98
CA SER A 668 -40.19 15.64 22.01
C SER A 668 -39.48 15.91 20.68
N ASN A 669 -38.75 14.91 20.18
CA ASN A 669 -38.21 14.91 18.82
C ASN A 669 -39.12 14.05 17.94
N LYS A 670 -39.52 14.57 16.78
CA LYS A 670 -40.33 13.84 15.79
C LYS A 670 -39.41 13.03 14.88
N MET A 671 -39.29 11.72 15.13
CA MET A 671 -38.49 10.80 14.34
C MET A 671 -39.35 10.03 13.35
N ILE A 672 -38.94 9.99 12.07
CA ILE A 672 -39.63 9.21 11.03
C ILE A 672 -39.41 7.72 11.27
N LEU A 673 -40.50 6.97 11.43
CA LEU A 673 -40.50 5.54 11.68
C LEU A 673 -40.35 4.72 10.40
N GLU A 674 -39.77 3.52 10.55
CA GLU A 674 -39.81 2.51 9.50
C GLU A 674 -41.21 1.90 9.43
N LYS A 675 -41.88 2.05 8.28
CA LYS A 675 -43.28 1.66 8.13
C LYS A 675 -43.44 0.43 7.24
N ARG A 676 -44.33 -0.48 7.65
CA ARG A 676 -44.72 -1.70 6.90
C ARG A 676 -45.82 -1.47 5.84
N ASP A 677 -46.44 -0.29 5.81
CA ASP A 677 -47.67 -0.02 5.03
C ASP A 677 -47.36 0.69 3.69
N GLU A 678 -47.80 0.12 2.57
CA GLU A 678 -47.31 0.44 1.21
C GLU A 678 -47.82 1.77 0.62
N ARG A 679 -48.89 2.37 1.16
CA ARG A 679 -49.60 3.49 0.51
C ARG A 679 -49.16 4.91 0.88
N ARG A 680 -48.45 5.11 2.00
CA ARG A 680 -48.16 6.45 2.54
C ARG A 680 -46.67 6.77 2.47
N GLN A 681 -46.29 7.95 2.01
CA GLN A 681 -44.90 8.40 1.88
C GLN A 681 -44.66 9.74 2.57
N PRO A 682 -44.04 9.75 3.77
CA PRO A 682 -43.86 10.97 4.54
C PRO A 682 -43.02 11.96 3.73
N CYS A 683 -43.60 13.12 3.46
CA CYS A 683 -42.93 14.20 2.76
C CYS A 683 -43.37 15.56 3.30
N VAL A 684 -42.48 16.52 3.12
CA VAL A 684 -42.71 17.93 3.43
C VAL A 684 -42.93 18.64 2.11
N ALA A 685 -44.11 19.21 1.91
CA ALA A 685 -44.38 20.10 0.79
C ALA A 685 -44.22 21.56 1.23
N ILE A 686 -43.78 22.39 0.30
CA ILE A 686 -43.68 23.83 0.48
C ILE A 686 -44.68 24.47 -0.45
N MET A 687 -45.53 25.29 0.13
CA MET A 687 -46.69 25.86 -0.50
C MET A 687 -46.52 27.38 -0.64
N ASP A 688 -47.06 27.93 -1.72
CA ASP A 688 -47.15 29.38 -1.93
C ASP A 688 -48.32 29.97 -1.14
N SER A 689 -48.34 31.29 -1.04
CA SER A 689 -49.43 32.13 -0.53
C SER A 689 -50.82 31.82 -1.10
N GLU A 690 -50.93 31.17 -2.27
CA GLU A 690 -52.18 30.70 -2.90
C GLU A 690 -52.46 29.20 -2.69
N ASN A 691 -51.79 28.52 -1.75
CA ASN A 691 -51.86 27.06 -1.53
C ASN A 691 -51.46 26.22 -2.78
N GLY A 692 -50.66 26.76 -3.68
CA GLY A 692 -50.02 26.00 -4.76
C GLY A 692 -48.77 25.29 -4.25
N GLU A 693 -48.60 24.01 -4.58
CA GLU A 693 -47.40 23.25 -4.20
C GLU A 693 -46.19 23.68 -5.05
N ILE A 694 -45.18 24.26 -4.40
CA ILE A 694 -43.95 24.77 -5.03
C ILE A 694 -42.89 23.67 -5.11
N ALA A 695 -42.68 22.94 -4.01
CA ALA A 695 -41.62 21.93 -3.91
C ALA A 695 -41.98 20.83 -2.92
N ARG A 696 -41.53 19.60 -3.19
CA ARG A 696 -41.80 18.42 -2.36
C ARG A 696 -40.50 17.73 -1.96
N TYR A 697 -40.30 17.54 -0.65
CA TYR A 697 -39.13 16.88 -0.08
C TYR A 697 -39.53 15.59 0.64
N TYR A 698 -39.04 14.46 0.16
CA TYR A 698 -39.31 13.16 0.77
C TYR A 698 -38.43 12.94 2.01
N LEU A 699 -39.03 12.47 3.09
CA LEU A 699 -38.31 12.18 4.33
C LEU A 699 -37.95 10.69 4.41
N PRO A 700 -36.66 10.33 4.50
CA PRO A 700 -36.25 8.96 4.72
C PRO A 700 -36.50 8.52 6.17
N THR A 701 -36.50 7.21 6.39
CA THR A 701 -36.59 6.59 7.72
C THR A 701 -35.46 7.07 8.63
N GLY A 702 -35.75 7.33 9.91
CA GLY A 702 -34.77 7.81 10.88
C GLY A 702 -34.46 9.31 10.78
N ALA A 703 -35.10 10.05 9.86
CA ALA A 703 -35.01 11.50 9.84
C ALA A 703 -35.66 12.12 11.08
N ILE A 704 -35.01 13.11 11.66
CA ILE A 704 -35.52 13.92 12.76
C ILE A 704 -36.04 15.22 12.14
N LEU A 705 -37.34 15.47 12.27
CA LEU A 705 -37.96 16.71 11.82
C LEU A 705 -37.55 17.87 12.73
N THR A 706 -37.08 18.97 12.14
CA THR A 706 -36.68 20.19 12.87
C THR A 706 -37.70 21.32 12.78
N ILE A 707 -38.70 21.18 11.91
CA ILE A 707 -39.74 22.17 11.64
C ILE A 707 -41.12 21.67 12.08
N GLU A 708 -42.04 22.60 12.27
CA GLU A 708 -43.45 22.31 12.55
C GLU A 708 -44.32 22.57 11.31
N ASP A 709 -45.51 21.96 11.28
CA ASP A 709 -46.48 22.15 10.20
C ASP A 709 -46.99 23.60 10.16
N ASN A 710 -47.26 24.13 8.97
CA ASN A 710 -47.66 25.51 8.72
C ASN A 710 -46.67 26.61 9.15
N THR A 711 -45.39 26.27 9.36
CA THR A 711 -44.35 27.28 9.59
C THR A 711 -43.83 27.89 8.29
N ASN A 712 -43.45 29.16 8.33
CA ASN A 712 -42.82 29.83 7.19
C ASN A 712 -41.33 29.50 7.16
N VAL A 713 -40.85 29.00 6.02
CA VAL A 713 -39.45 28.66 5.77
C VAL A 713 -38.84 29.55 4.70
N TYR A 714 -37.55 29.83 4.84
CA TYR A 714 -36.75 30.60 3.88
C TYR A 714 -35.74 29.69 3.16
N PRO A 715 -35.25 30.07 1.96
CA PRO A 715 -34.22 29.32 1.25
C PRO A 715 -33.00 29.05 2.15
N GLY A 716 -32.56 27.79 2.22
CA GLY A 716 -31.46 27.33 3.07
C GLY A 716 -31.86 26.89 4.48
N ASP A 717 -33.14 26.98 4.88
CA ASP A 717 -33.61 26.45 6.16
C ASP A 717 -33.70 24.91 6.15
N ILE A 718 -33.30 24.30 7.27
CA ILE A 718 -33.24 22.84 7.44
C ILE A 718 -34.62 22.31 7.82
N LEU A 719 -35.19 21.46 6.96
CA LEU A 719 -36.49 20.80 7.15
C LEU A 719 -36.37 19.55 8.04
N ALA A 720 -35.33 18.76 7.83
CA ALA A 720 -35.06 17.56 8.61
C ALA A 720 -33.56 17.28 8.70
N LYS A 721 -33.16 16.63 9.80
CA LYS A 721 -31.80 16.17 10.04
C LYS A 721 -31.76 14.65 10.07
N LEU A 722 -30.84 14.07 9.31
CA LEU A 722 -30.43 12.69 9.45
C LEU A 722 -29.16 12.64 10.27
N HIS A 723 -29.09 11.71 11.22
CA HIS A 723 -27.79 11.24 11.66
C HIS A 723 -27.04 10.79 10.41
N ARG A 724 -25.85 11.36 10.18
CA ARG A 724 -24.90 10.68 9.32
C ARG A 724 -24.74 9.33 9.99
N GLU A 725 -25.22 8.25 9.35
CA GLU A 725 -24.65 6.95 9.65
C GLU A 725 -23.17 7.21 9.54
N GLU A 726 -22.47 7.17 10.68
CA GLU A 726 -21.05 7.41 10.70
C GLU A 726 -20.53 6.56 9.55
N LYS A 727 -19.70 7.15 8.68
CA LYS A 727 -18.69 6.31 8.04
C LYS A 727 -18.06 5.64 9.25
N LYS A 728 -18.48 4.42 9.62
CA LYS A 728 -17.89 3.64 10.71
C LYS A 728 -16.43 3.71 10.38
N THR A 729 -15.72 4.57 11.11
CA THR A 729 -14.49 5.26 10.67
C THR A 729 -13.75 4.36 9.73
N LYS A 730 -13.87 4.52 8.39
CA LYS A 730 -13.62 3.48 7.35
C LYS A 730 -12.72 2.42 7.95
N ASP A 731 -13.32 1.37 8.51
CA ASP A 731 -12.71 0.62 9.60
C ASP A 731 -11.26 0.28 9.25
N ILE A 732 -10.31 1.03 9.80
CA ILE A 732 -8.88 0.82 9.58
C ILE A 732 -8.56 -0.62 9.98
N THR A 733 -9.36 -1.22 10.87
CA THR A 733 -9.24 -2.60 11.33
C THR A 733 -9.82 -3.66 10.37
N GLY A 734 -10.58 -3.25 9.34
CA GLY A 734 -11.24 -4.09 8.33
C GLY A 734 -10.49 -4.23 7.00
N GLY A 735 -9.26 -3.71 6.88
CA GLY A 735 -8.52 -3.62 5.61
C GLY A 735 -8.40 -4.93 4.83
N LEU A 736 -7.95 -6.02 5.45
CA LEU A 736 -7.75 -7.30 4.76
C LEU A 736 -9.05 -8.00 4.30
N PRO A 737 -10.12 -8.08 5.12
CA PRO A 737 -11.43 -8.56 4.66
C PRO A 737 -11.92 -7.82 3.42
N ARG A 738 -11.76 -6.50 3.37
CA ARG A 738 -12.19 -5.70 2.23
C ARG A 738 -11.39 -6.01 0.97
N VAL A 739 -10.06 -6.12 1.07
CA VAL A 739 -9.20 -6.57 -0.04
C VAL A 739 -9.62 -7.96 -0.53
N THR A 740 -9.95 -8.86 0.39
CA THR A 740 -10.43 -10.21 0.06
C THR A 740 -11.77 -10.18 -0.67
N GLU A 741 -12.71 -9.33 -0.26
CA GLU A 741 -14.00 -9.15 -0.96
C GLU A 741 -13.81 -8.66 -2.40
N LEU A 742 -12.89 -7.71 -2.62
CA LEU A 742 -12.57 -7.16 -3.93
C LEU A 742 -11.95 -8.22 -4.84
N PHE A 743 -10.95 -8.98 -4.37
CA PHE A 743 -10.34 -10.06 -5.16
C PHE A 743 -11.26 -11.27 -5.37
N GLU A 744 -12.21 -11.52 -4.47
CA GLU A 744 -13.26 -12.53 -4.70
C GLU A 744 -14.41 -12.02 -5.56
N ALA A 745 -14.37 -10.75 -5.99
CA ALA A 745 -15.44 -10.08 -6.74
C ALA A 745 -16.82 -10.31 -6.10
N ARG A 746 -16.89 -10.22 -4.77
CA ARG A 746 -18.14 -10.39 -4.01
C ARG A 746 -19.01 -9.15 -4.16
N VAL A 747 -20.32 -9.36 -4.24
CA VAL A 747 -21.28 -8.26 -4.21
C VAL A 747 -21.28 -7.67 -2.80
N PRO A 748 -21.02 -6.35 -2.63
CA PRO A 748 -21.11 -5.70 -1.33
C PRO A 748 -22.52 -5.84 -0.74
N ARG A 749 -22.64 -5.94 0.59
CA ARG A 749 -23.95 -5.96 1.26
C ARG A 749 -24.75 -4.68 0.94
N ASP A 750 -24.06 -3.53 0.97
CA ASP A 750 -24.61 -2.22 0.63
C ASP A 750 -24.16 -1.77 -0.76
N ALA A 751 -24.47 -2.59 -1.78
CA ALA A 751 -24.15 -2.28 -3.17
C ALA A 751 -24.94 -1.07 -3.69
N ALA A 752 -24.24 -0.07 -4.22
CA ALA A 752 -24.86 1.07 -4.89
C ALA A 752 -25.45 0.66 -6.24
N ILE A 753 -26.65 1.16 -6.55
CA ILE A 753 -27.27 0.99 -7.86
C ILE A 753 -26.71 2.09 -8.78
N LEU A 754 -26.15 1.68 -9.91
CA LEU A 754 -25.56 2.58 -10.91
C LEU A 754 -26.52 2.80 -12.09
N SER A 755 -26.47 3.97 -12.71
CA SER A 755 -27.16 4.20 -13.98
C SER A 755 -26.48 3.41 -15.10
N GLU A 756 -27.24 2.73 -15.96
CA GLU A 756 -26.71 2.02 -17.13
C GLU A 756 -26.55 2.95 -18.34
N VAL A 757 -27.27 4.07 -18.35
CA VAL A 757 -27.34 5.01 -19.48
C VAL A 757 -27.18 6.46 -19.02
N ASP A 758 -26.80 7.31 -19.97
CA ASP A 758 -26.85 8.76 -19.84
C ASP A 758 -28.31 9.23 -20.01
N GLY A 759 -28.79 10.12 -19.15
CA GLY A 759 -30.13 10.67 -19.32
C GLY A 759 -30.67 11.39 -18.10
N VAL A 760 -31.95 11.76 -18.17
CA VAL A 760 -32.65 12.50 -17.12
C VAL A 760 -33.39 11.53 -16.20
N VAL A 761 -33.14 11.65 -14.90
CA VAL A 761 -33.79 10.87 -13.85
C VAL A 761 -35.23 11.36 -13.67
N LYS A 762 -36.17 10.43 -13.63
CA LYS A 762 -37.56 10.65 -13.21
C LYS A 762 -37.94 9.67 -12.11
N PHE A 763 -38.59 10.16 -11.07
CA PHE A 763 -39.10 9.29 -10.01
C PHE A 763 -40.50 8.77 -10.36
N GLY A 764 -40.61 7.44 -10.46
CA GLY A 764 -41.88 6.74 -10.63
C GLY A 764 -42.56 6.46 -9.28
N GLY A 765 -43.73 5.82 -9.37
CA GLY A 765 -44.48 5.35 -8.21
C GLY A 765 -43.75 4.24 -7.44
N VAL A 766 -44.20 4.01 -6.20
CA VAL A 766 -43.72 2.90 -5.35
C VAL A 766 -44.53 1.64 -5.67
N HIS A 767 -43.86 0.53 -5.94
CA HIS A 767 -44.50 -0.75 -6.20
C HIS A 767 -43.82 -1.85 -5.35
N ARG A 768 -44.59 -2.57 -4.53
CA ARG A 768 -44.10 -3.65 -3.65
C ARG A 768 -42.91 -3.24 -2.75
N GLY A 769 -43.00 -2.06 -2.12
CA GLY A 769 -41.94 -1.55 -1.23
C GLY A 769 -40.66 -1.05 -1.92
N GLN A 770 -40.60 -1.09 -3.25
CA GLN A 770 -39.50 -0.54 -4.05
C GLN A 770 -39.94 0.75 -4.75
N ARG A 771 -39.10 1.79 -4.68
CA ARG A 771 -39.25 3.03 -5.45
C ARG A 771 -38.72 2.79 -6.85
N LYS A 772 -39.57 3.04 -7.85
CA LYS A 772 -39.18 2.98 -9.25
C LYS A 772 -38.49 4.28 -9.64
N ILE A 773 -37.29 4.20 -10.19
CA ILE A 773 -36.54 5.33 -10.75
C ILE A 773 -36.37 5.04 -12.23
N THR A 774 -36.77 5.97 -13.08
CA THR A 774 -36.66 5.83 -14.53
C THR A 774 -35.64 6.82 -15.06
N VAL A 775 -34.65 6.37 -15.82
CA VAL A 775 -33.72 7.25 -16.53
C VAL A 775 -34.15 7.29 -17.99
N THR A 776 -34.48 8.47 -18.49
CA THR A 776 -34.88 8.67 -19.90
C THR A 776 -33.69 9.22 -20.66
N THR A 777 -33.25 8.50 -21.70
CA THR A 777 -32.18 8.95 -22.60
C THR A 777 -32.67 10.07 -23.50
N ASP A 778 -31.74 10.80 -24.13
CA ASP A 778 -32.07 11.84 -25.13
C ASP A 778 -32.80 11.26 -26.35
N GLU A 779 -32.62 9.96 -26.63
CA GLU A 779 -33.28 9.22 -27.71
C GLU A 779 -34.70 8.74 -27.33
N GLY A 780 -35.14 8.98 -26.09
CA GLY A 780 -36.48 8.65 -25.59
C GLY A 780 -36.63 7.23 -25.04
N GLU A 781 -35.56 6.45 -24.96
CA GLU A 781 -35.56 5.14 -24.29
C GLU A 781 -35.60 5.30 -22.76
N VAL A 782 -36.46 4.52 -22.10
CA VAL A 782 -36.67 4.60 -20.65
C VAL A 782 -36.12 3.35 -19.97
N PHE A 783 -35.16 3.55 -19.07
CA PHE A 783 -34.54 2.48 -18.26
C PHE A 783 -35.07 2.54 -16.84
N GLU A 784 -35.53 1.41 -16.30
CA GLU A 784 -36.20 1.33 -15.00
C GLU A 784 -35.31 0.67 -13.94
N TYR A 785 -35.14 1.35 -12.80
CA TYR A 785 -34.38 0.91 -11.64
C TYR A 785 -35.29 0.78 -10.42
N ASN A 786 -35.27 -0.37 -9.76
CA ASN A 786 -36.03 -0.59 -8.54
C ASN A 786 -35.12 -0.40 -7.32
N VAL A 787 -35.38 0.66 -6.55
CA VAL A 787 -34.60 1.01 -5.36
C VAL A 787 -35.42 0.71 -4.10
N PRO A 788 -34.90 -0.04 -3.12
CA PRO A 788 -35.56 -0.20 -1.82
C PRO A 788 -35.87 1.15 -1.18
N ARG A 789 -37.09 1.34 -0.67
CA ARG A 789 -37.56 2.63 -0.14
C ARG A 789 -36.73 3.18 1.02
N ASN A 790 -36.07 2.31 1.78
CA ASN A 790 -35.19 2.68 2.89
C ASN A 790 -33.81 3.19 2.42
N ARG A 791 -33.43 3.02 1.15
CA ARG A 791 -32.13 3.48 0.65
C ARG A 791 -32.15 4.96 0.30
N HIS A 792 -31.12 5.67 0.76
CA HIS A 792 -30.88 7.06 0.42
C HIS A 792 -30.47 7.20 -1.06
N LEU A 793 -31.12 8.13 -1.77
CA LEU A 793 -30.80 8.46 -3.16
C LEU A 793 -29.75 9.57 -3.23
N ASN A 794 -28.79 9.42 -4.13
CA ASN A 794 -27.81 10.47 -4.42
C ASN A 794 -28.35 11.50 -5.40
N VAL A 795 -29.34 11.12 -6.22
CA VAL A 795 -29.88 11.90 -7.33
C VAL A 795 -31.25 12.50 -7.01
N GLU A 796 -31.64 13.53 -7.77
CA GLU A 796 -32.94 14.21 -7.67
C GLU A 796 -33.80 14.06 -8.94
N ASP A 797 -35.08 14.40 -8.83
CA ASP A 797 -36.02 14.34 -9.96
C ASP A 797 -35.68 15.42 -10.99
N GLY A 798 -35.49 15.04 -12.24
CA GLY A 798 -35.03 15.92 -13.32
C GLY A 798 -33.51 16.09 -13.41
N GLU A 799 -32.71 15.43 -12.56
CA GLU A 799 -31.24 15.49 -12.64
C GLU A 799 -30.70 14.69 -13.82
N HIS A 800 -29.69 15.24 -14.51
CA HIS A 800 -28.99 14.53 -15.57
C HIS A 800 -27.87 13.65 -14.99
N VAL A 801 -27.96 12.35 -15.23
CA VAL A 801 -26.96 11.35 -14.80
C VAL A 801 -26.17 10.84 -15.99
N LYS A 802 -24.94 10.40 -15.74
CA LYS A 802 -24.14 9.64 -16.70
C LYS A 802 -24.18 8.15 -16.39
N ALA A 803 -23.93 7.31 -17.39
CA ALA A 803 -23.69 5.90 -17.24
C ALA A 803 -22.56 5.67 -16.23
N GLY A 804 -22.82 4.83 -15.24
CA GLY A 804 -21.92 4.55 -14.12
C GLY A 804 -22.09 5.46 -12.90
N ASP A 805 -22.88 6.54 -12.97
CA ASP A 805 -23.17 7.37 -11.79
C ASP A 805 -24.02 6.58 -10.77
N ALA A 806 -23.68 6.69 -9.49
CA ALA A 806 -24.40 6.02 -8.41
C ALA A 806 -25.71 6.73 -8.09
N LEU A 807 -26.84 6.07 -8.36
CA LEU A 807 -28.19 6.54 -8.04
C LEU A 807 -28.50 6.46 -6.54
N THR A 808 -27.93 5.46 -5.86
CA THR A 808 -28.08 5.25 -4.42
C THR A 808 -26.77 5.40 -3.68
N PHE A 809 -26.84 5.68 -2.38
CA PHE A 809 -25.68 5.56 -1.50
C PHE A 809 -25.21 4.10 -1.43
N GLY A 810 -23.91 3.89 -1.23
CA GLY A 810 -23.30 2.56 -1.12
C GLY A 810 -22.02 2.43 -1.93
N VAL A 811 -21.46 1.22 -1.93
CA VAL A 811 -20.23 0.91 -2.67
C VAL A 811 -20.58 0.37 -4.05
N PRO A 812 -19.98 0.90 -5.14
CA PRO A 812 -20.17 0.34 -6.48
C PRO A 812 -19.80 -1.14 -6.53
N ASN A 813 -20.70 -1.94 -7.11
CA ASN A 813 -20.47 -3.35 -7.36
C ASN A 813 -19.64 -3.54 -8.63
N ALA A 814 -18.54 -4.28 -8.54
CA ALA A 814 -17.62 -4.48 -9.66
C ALA A 814 -18.27 -5.17 -10.87
N HIS A 815 -19.27 -6.03 -10.67
CA HIS A 815 -20.00 -6.66 -11.78
C HIS A 815 -20.84 -5.65 -12.58
N ASP A 816 -21.44 -4.68 -11.89
CA ASP A 816 -22.24 -3.64 -12.54
C ASP A 816 -21.33 -2.66 -13.27
N VAL A 817 -20.19 -2.30 -12.67
CA VAL A 817 -19.14 -1.51 -13.34
C VAL A 817 -18.66 -2.18 -14.63
N LEU A 818 -18.42 -3.51 -14.63
CA LEU A 818 -18.04 -4.24 -15.83
C LEU A 818 -19.14 -4.21 -16.91
N LYS A 819 -20.40 -4.36 -16.50
CA LYS A 819 -21.54 -4.39 -17.42
C LYS A 819 -21.76 -3.03 -18.10
N ILE A 820 -21.58 -1.94 -17.36
CA ILE A 820 -21.92 -0.58 -17.78
C ILE A 820 -20.73 0.11 -18.44
N LEU A 821 -19.58 0.20 -17.75
CA LEU A 821 -18.41 0.96 -18.18
C LEU A 821 -17.37 0.10 -18.93
N GLY A 822 -17.54 -1.23 -18.92
CA GLY A 822 -16.67 -2.16 -19.61
C GLY A 822 -15.45 -2.63 -18.81
N PRO A 823 -14.57 -3.44 -19.44
CA PRO A 823 -13.47 -4.13 -18.76
C PRO A 823 -12.39 -3.18 -18.24
N ASP A 824 -12.01 -2.16 -18.99
CA ASP A 824 -10.89 -1.28 -18.63
C ASP A 824 -11.23 -0.42 -17.40
N ALA A 825 -12.49 0.02 -17.30
CA ALA A 825 -13.02 0.76 -16.17
C ALA A 825 -13.07 -0.09 -14.89
N VAL A 826 -13.56 -1.34 -14.95
CA VAL A 826 -13.59 -2.21 -13.76
C VAL A 826 -12.19 -2.59 -13.29
N GLN A 827 -11.24 -2.78 -14.22
CA GLN A 827 -9.85 -3.07 -13.85
C GLN A 827 -9.22 -1.89 -13.12
N SER A 828 -9.40 -0.68 -13.66
CA SER A 828 -8.90 0.55 -13.05
C SER A 828 -9.53 0.81 -11.68
N TYR A 829 -10.83 0.53 -11.54
CA TYR A 829 -11.55 0.60 -10.26
C TYR A 829 -10.98 -0.36 -9.22
N LEU A 830 -10.78 -1.64 -9.56
CA LEU A 830 -10.23 -2.63 -8.64
C LEU A 830 -8.80 -2.28 -8.20
N VAL A 831 -7.95 -1.85 -9.13
CA VAL A 831 -6.58 -1.43 -8.81
C VAL A 831 -6.60 -0.23 -7.86
N LYS A 832 -7.44 0.77 -8.15
CA LYS A 832 -7.59 1.96 -7.32
C LYS A 832 -8.02 1.64 -5.89
N GLU A 833 -9.12 0.90 -5.72
CA GLU A 833 -9.67 0.58 -4.40
C GLU A 833 -8.69 -0.25 -3.55
N VAL A 834 -8.03 -1.23 -4.14
CA VAL A 834 -7.03 -2.03 -3.42
C VAL A 834 -5.82 -1.17 -3.04
N GLN A 835 -5.33 -0.33 -3.96
CA GLN A 835 -4.19 0.55 -3.70
C GLN A 835 -4.48 1.56 -2.59
N GLU A 836 -5.69 2.12 -2.55
CA GLU A 836 -6.13 3.02 -1.47
C GLU A 836 -6.05 2.33 -0.11
N ILE A 837 -6.56 1.11 0.02
CA ILE A 837 -6.53 0.36 1.29
C ILE A 837 -5.10 0.12 1.78
N TYR A 838 -4.17 -0.31 0.91
CA TYR A 838 -2.77 -0.51 1.30
C TYR A 838 -2.08 0.82 1.65
N THR A 839 -2.34 1.88 0.88
CA THR A 839 -1.68 3.18 1.07
C THR A 839 -2.15 3.86 2.36
N LEU A 840 -3.46 3.81 2.68
CA LEU A 840 -4.03 4.32 3.94
C LEU A 840 -3.40 3.65 5.17
N GLN A 841 -2.96 2.40 5.03
CA GLN A 841 -2.30 1.63 6.09
C GLN A 841 -0.77 1.85 6.13
N GLY A 842 -0.26 2.75 5.30
CA GLY A 842 1.16 3.07 5.19
C GLY A 842 1.99 1.91 4.65
N VAL A 843 1.41 1.10 3.76
CA VAL A 843 2.09 0.02 3.03
C VAL A 843 2.22 0.42 1.58
N ASP A 844 3.46 0.42 1.09
CA ASP A 844 3.78 0.82 -0.27
C ASP A 844 3.87 -0.40 -1.20
N ILE A 845 2.88 -0.54 -2.09
CA ILE A 845 2.84 -1.53 -3.17
C ILE A 845 2.76 -0.79 -4.50
N HIS A 846 3.45 -1.30 -5.51
CA HIS A 846 3.35 -0.78 -6.87
C HIS A 846 2.14 -1.38 -7.62
N ASP A 847 1.35 -0.53 -8.29
CA ASP A 847 0.13 -0.88 -9.03
C ASP A 847 0.25 -2.10 -9.95
N LYS A 848 1.39 -2.26 -10.66
CA LYS A 848 1.71 -3.40 -11.55
C LYS A 848 1.45 -4.79 -10.91
N HIS A 849 1.63 -4.92 -9.60
CA HIS A 849 1.37 -6.17 -8.88
C HIS A 849 -0.13 -6.46 -8.81
N ILE A 850 -0.93 -5.45 -8.46
CA ILE A 850 -2.40 -5.55 -8.41
C ILE A 850 -2.96 -5.77 -9.82
N GLU A 851 -2.45 -5.03 -10.81
CA GLU A 851 -2.79 -5.21 -12.23
C GLU A 851 -2.58 -6.65 -12.72
N THR A 852 -1.50 -7.29 -12.27
CA THR A 852 -1.20 -8.68 -12.63
C THR A 852 -2.27 -9.65 -12.13
N ILE A 853 -2.79 -9.44 -10.92
CA ILE A 853 -3.88 -10.25 -10.35
C ILE A 853 -5.20 -9.93 -11.04
N VAL A 854 -5.53 -8.65 -11.21
CA VAL A 854 -6.77 -8.18 -11.84
C VAL A 854 -6.87 -8.66 -13.30
N ARG A 855 -5.74 -8.75 -14.02
CA ARG A 855 -5.68 -9.38 -15.35
C ARG A 855 -6.20 -10.82 -15.33
N GLN A 856 -5.86 -11.60 -14.30
CA GLN A 856 -6.30 -12.99 -14.19
C GLN A 856 -7.79 -13.12 -13.85
N MET A 857 -8.36 -12.16 -13.11
CA MET A 857 -9.79 -12.13 -12.78
C MET A 857 -10.69 -11.98 -14.03
N LEU A 858 -10.18 -11.36 -15.09
CA LEU A 858 -10.87 -11.12 -16.37
C LEU A 858 -10.33 -11.99 -17.52
N ARG A 859 -9.63 -13.08 -17.20
CA ARG A 859 -9.03 -13.99 -18.19
C ARG A 859 -10.07 -14.71 -19.05
N LYS A 860 -11.25 -15.03 -18.49
CA LYS A 860 -12.31 -15.77 -19.19
C LYS A 860 -13.37 -14.83 -19.77
N VAL A 861 -13.96 -15.26 -20.88
CA VAL A 861 -15.12 -14.63 -21.51
C VAL A 861 -16.24 -15.66 -21.65
N ARG A 862 -17.48 -15.20 -21.63
CA ARG A 862 -18.67 -16.03 -21.82
C ARG A 862 -19.18 -15.90 -23.25
N ILE A 863 -19.34 -17.01 -23.96
CA ILE A 863 -19.91 -17.04 -25.30
C ILE A 863 -21.39 -16.64 -25.23
N VAL A 864 -21.76 -15.64 -26.03
CA VAL A 864 -23.16 -15.22 -26.24
C VAL A 864 -23.70 -15.89 -27.49
N GLU A 865 -22.94 -15.83 -28.58
CA GLU A 865 -23.29 -16.43 -29.86
C GLU A 865 -22.09 -17.21 -30.39
N PRO A 866 -22.18 -18.53 -30.54
CA PRO A 866 -21.07 -19.35 -31.02
C PRO A 866 -20.85 -19.23 -32.53
N ASN A 867 -21.88 -18.90 -33.32
CA ASN A 867 -21.81 -18.85 -34.78
C ASN A 867 -21.15 -20.12 -35.37
N ASP A 868 -20.08 -19.99 -36.16
CA ASP A 868 -19.42 -21.12 -36.83
C ASP A 868 -18.32 -21.78 -35.95
N THR A 869 -18.25 -21.46 -34.66
CA THR A 869 -17.35 -22.12 -33.71
C THR A 869 -17.97 -23.37 -33.10
N ASN A 870 -17.13 -24.24 -32.53
CA ASN A 870 -17.57 -25.43 -31.78
C ASN A 870 -18.02 -25.11 -30.34
N PHE A 871 -18.20 -23.84 -29.99
CA PHE A 871 -18.58 -23.45 -28.63
C PHE A 871 -20.09 -23.52 -28.42
N VAL A 872 -20.49 -23.62 -27.15
CA VAL A 872 -21.89 -23.56 -26.73
C VAL A 872 -22.18 -22.21 -26.08
N VAL A 873 -23.41 -21.73 -26.22
CA VAL A 873 -23.89 -20.53 -25.54
C VAL A 873 -23.71 -20.70 -24.02
N GLY A 874 -23.00 -19.76 -23.40
CA GLY A 874 -22.68 -19.79 -21.97
C GLY A 874 -21.32 -20.39 -21.61
N ASP A 875 -20.60 -20.99 -22.56
CA ASP A 875 -19.26 -21.53 -22.33
C ASP A 875 -18.29 -20.45 -21.85
N ARG A 876 -17.43 -20.83 -20.90
CA ARG A 876 -16.39 -19.96 -20.33
C ARG A 876 -15.04 -20.30 -20.95
N VAL A 877 -14.65 -19.54 -21.95
CA VAL A 877 -13.42 -19.77 -22.71
C VAL A 877 -12.36 -18.74 -22.36
N ASP A 878 -11.09 -19.06 -22.58
CA ASP A 878 -10.01 -18.10 -22.42
C ASP A 878 -10.12 -16.99 -23.49
N LYS A 879 -9.97 -15.73 -23.06
CA LYS A 879 -10.07 -14.55 -23.94
C LYS A 879 -9.08 -14.63 -25.10
N LEU A 880 -7.84 -15.03 -24.86
CA LEU A 880 -6.79 -15.07 -25.88
C LEU A 880 -7.01 -16.24 -26.83
N GLN A 881 -7.48 -17.38 -26.33
CA GLN A 881 -7.82 -18.53 -27.16
C GLN A 881 -8.99 -18.20 -28.10
N LEU A 882 -10.04 -17.55 -27.59
CA LEU A 882 -11.17 -17.11 -28.41
C LEU A 882 -10.72 -16.12 -29.50
N GLN A 883 -9.86 -15.16 -29.14
CA GLN A 883 -9.31 -14.21 -30.12
C GLN A 883 -8.49 -14.90 -31.21
N ALA A 884 -7.71 -15.93 -30.88
CA ALA A 884 -6.95 -16.71 -31.86
C ALA A 884 -7.86 -17.48 -32.82
N ILE A 885 -8.90 -18.15 -32.28
CA ILE A 885 -9.90 -18.89 -33.07
C ILE A 885 -10.68 -17.94 -33.97
N ASN A 886 -11.16 -16.81 -33.43
CA ASN A 886 -11.88 -15.82 -34.22
C ASN A 886 -11.00 -15.22 -35.32
N LYS A 887 -9.70 -14.98 -35.07
CA LYS A 887 -8.76 -14.54 -36.11
C LYS A 887 -8.58 -15.59 -37.20
N ALA A 888 -8.55 -16.88 -36.86
CA ALA A 888 -8.45 -17.96 -37.84
C ALA A 888 -9.73 -18.06 -38.69
N LEU A 889 -10.90 -18.05 -38.05
CA LEU A 889 -12.19 -18.13 -38.74
C LEU A 889 -12.47 -16.90 -39.62
N ALA A 890 -12.08 -15.71 -39.16
CA ALA A 890 -12.19 -14.49 -39.95
C ALA A 890 -11.33 -14.55 -41.23
N LYS A 891 -10.15 -15.18 -41.18
CA LYS A 891 -9.33 -15.42 -42.38
C LYS A 891 -9.97 -16.40 -43.37
N GLU A 892 -10.78 -17.33 -42.86
CA GLU A 892 -11.56 -18.29 -43.66
C GLU A 892 -12.91 -17.71 -44.15
N GLY A 893 -13.25 -16.46 -43.80
CA GLY A 893 -14.52 -15.83 -44.17
C GLY A 893 -15.74 -16.35 -43.41
N LYS A 894 -15.54 -17.09 -42.31
CA LYS A 894 -16.60 -17.64 -41.46
C LYS A 894 -17.07 -16.64 -40.40
N LYS A 895 -18.28 -16.85 -39.85
CA LYS A 895 -18.82 -16.02 -38.77
C LYS A 895 -18.14 -16.35 -37.44
N VAL A 896 -17.50 -15.34 -36.87
CA VAL A 896 -16.78 -15.44 -35.58
C VAL A 896 -17.74 -15.51 -34.39
N ALA A 897 -17.30 -16.11 -33.28
CA ALA A 897 -18.11 -16.15 -32.07
C ALA A 897 -18.10 -14.80 -31.32
N THR A 898 -19.25 -14.41 -30.80
CA THR A 898 -19.47 -13.21 -30.00
C THR A 898 -19.48 -13.57 -28.52
N ALA A 899 -18.69 -12.87 -27.71
CA ALA A 899 -18.55 -13.16 -26.27
C ALA A 899 -18.56 -11.89 -25.42
N LYS A 900 -19.02 -12.02 -24.18
CA LYS A 900 -19.00 -10.96 -23.16
C LYS A 900 -17.94 -11.26 -22.09
N PRO A 901 -17.19 -10.25 -21.61
CA PRO A 901 -16.24 -10.45 -20.52
C PRO A 901 -16.97 -10.86 -19.23
N ILE A 902 -16.32 -11.72 -18.42
CA ILE A 902 -16.83 -12.08 -17.10
C ILE A 902 -15.79 -11.78 -16.04
N LEU A 903 -16.22 -11.17 -14.94
CA LEU A 903 -15.38 -10.99 -13.76
C LEU A 903 -15.51 -12.23 -12.88
N MET A 904 -14.40 -12.89 -12.57
CA MET A 904 -14.36 -14.02 -11.66
C MET A 904 -13.50 -13.69 -10.43
N GLY A 905 -13.99 -14.06 -9.25
CA GLY A 905 -13.18 -14.04 -8.04
C GLY A 905 -12.00 -15.01 -8.15
N ILE A 906 -10.91 -14.71 -7.44
CA ILE A 906 -9.65 -15.47 -7.50
C ILE A 906 -9.86 -16.97 -7.24
N THR A 907 -10.74 -17.37 -6.30
CA THR A 907 -11.00 -18.80 -6.02
C THR A 907 -11.65 -19.51 -7.22
N LYS A 908 -12.58 -18.86 -7.92
CA LYS A 908 -13.22 -19.44 -9.11
C LYS A 908 -12.28 -19.42 -10.32
N ALA A 909 -11.42 -18.40 -10.41
CA ALA A 909 -10.45 -18.29 -11.48
C ALA A 909 -9.36 -19.38 -11.40
N SER A 910 -8.88 -19.73 -10.21
CA SER A 910 -7.86 -20.78 -10.02
C SER A 910 -8.38 -22.19 -10.37
N LEU A 911 -9.65 -22.49 -10.06
CA LEU A 911 -10.29 -23.76 -10.40
C LEU A 911 -10.52 -23.93 -11.92
N GLY A 912 -10.59 -22.82 -12.67
CA GLY A 912 -10.80 -22.80 -14.12
C GLY A 912 -9.51 -22.76 -14.95
N THR A 913 -8.38 -23.18 -14.37
CA THR A 913 -7.08 -23.28 -15.05
C THR A 913 -7.07 -24.42 -16.08
N GLU A 914 -6.21 -24.32 -17.09
CA GLU A 914 -6.12 -25.35 -18.15
C GLU A 914 -5.51 -26.66 -17.66
N SER A 915 -4.61 -26.57 -16.67
CA SER A 915 -4.03 -27.76 -16.05
C SER A 915 -4.95 -28.31 -14.96
N PHE A 916 -5.49 -29.50 -15.19
CA PHE A 916 -6.21 -30.23 -14.15
C PHE A 916 -5.29 -30.67 -13.00
N ILE A 917 -3.99 -30.90 -13.25
CA ILE A 917 -3.00 -31.28 -12.22
C ILE A 917 -2.82 -30.12 -11.22
N SER A 918 -2.66 -28.90 -11.73
CA SER A 918 -2.57 -27.70 -10.91
C SER A 918 -3.87 -27.41 -10.17
N ALA A 919 -5.01 -27.46 -10.87
CA ALA A 919 -6.33 -27.26 -10.25
C ALA A 919 -6.60 -28.27 -9.12
N ALA A 920 -6.28 -29.55 -9.33
CA ALA A 920 -6.48 -30.63 -8.36
C ALA A 920 -5.67 -30.45 -7.06
N SER A 921 -4.54 -29.77 -7.12
CA SER A 921 -3.69 -29.49 -5.95
C SER A 921 -4.17 -28.33 -5.07
N PHE A 922 -5.18 -27.56 -5.52
CA PHE A 922 -5.71 -26.42 -4.78
C PHE A 922 -6.85 -26.81 -3.84
N GLN A 923 -8.04 -27.06 -4.40
CA GLN A 923 -9.28 -27.40 -3.68
C GLN A 923 -10.19 -28.26 -4.57
N GLU A 924 -11.15 -28.97 -3.95
CA GLU A 924 -12.16 -29.77 -4.66
C GLU A 924 -11.56 -30.83 -5.60
N THR A 925 -10.46 -31.45 -5.19
CA THR A 925 -9.68 -32.43 -5.97
C THR A 925 -10.53 -33.50 -6.63
N THR A 926 -11.50 -34.07 -5.91
CA THR A 926 -12.42 -35.09 -6.45
C THR A 926 -13.23 -34.57 -7.64
N ARG A 927 -13.76 -33.34 -7.56
CA ARG A 927 -14.56 -32.76 -8.64
C ARG A 927 -13.68 -32.52 -9.88
N VAL A 928 -12.52 -31.89 -9.69
CA VAL A 928 -11.58 -31.58 -10.78
C VAL A 928 -11.13 -32.86 -11.50
N LEU A 929 -10.72 -33.88 -10.75
CA LEU A 929 -10.26 -35.15 -11.35
C LEU A 929 -11.39 -35.90 -12.05
N THR A 930 -12.62 -35.84 -11.53
CA THR A 930 -13.78 -36.47 -12.18
C THR A 930 -14.11 -35.78 -13.50
N GLU A 931 -14.14 -34.45 -13.53
CA GLU A 931 -14.38 -33.68 -14.76
C GLU A 931 -13.28 -33.93 -15.80
N ALA A 932 -12.01 -33.92 -15.37
CA ALA A 932 -10.87 -34.19 -16.26
C ALA A 932 -10.91 -35.62 -16.82
N ALA A 933 -11.28 -36.61 -16.00
CA ALA A 933 -11.41 -38.01 -16.43
C ALA A 933 -12.58 -38.21 -17.40
N LEU A 934 -13.73 -37.59 -17.15
CA LEU A 934 -14.89 -37.65 -18.04
C LEU A 934 -14.62 -36.98 -19.39
N ALA A 935 -13.88 -35.87 -19.40
CA ALA A 935 -13.51 -35.14 -20.61
C ALA A 935 -12.29 -35.71 -21.33
N GLY A 936 -11.58 -36.69 -20.75
CA GLY A 936 -10.34 -37.23 -21.31
C GLY A 936 -9.25 -36.16 -21.49
N GLN A 937 -9.15 -35.22 -20.55
CA GLN A 937 -8.23 -34.09 -20.66
C GLN A 937 -6.76 -34.52 -20.66
N VAL A 938 -5.95 -33.86 -21.49
CA VAL A 938 -4.51 -34.05 -21.58
C VAL A 938 -3.80 -32.81 -21.08
N ASP A 939 -2.89 -32.97 -20.12
CA ASP A 939 -2.09 -31.88 -19.56
C ASP A 939 -0.72 -31.80 -20.25
N TYR A 940 -0.38 -30.63 -20.78
CA TYR A 940 0.87 -30.37 -21.50
C TYR A 940 2.00 -29.81 -20.62
N LEU A 941 1.80 -29.68 -19.31
CA LEU A 941 2.80 -29.26 -18.31
C LEU A 941 3.39 -27.88 -18.61
N TYR A 942 2.53 -26.94 -18.99
CA TYR A 942 2.94 -25.58 -19.30
C TYR A 942 3.07 -24.69 -18.07
N GLY A 943 2.42 -24.99 -16.95
CA GLY A 943 2.50 -24.18 -15.73
C GLY A 943 3.71 -24.52 -14.85
N LEU A 944 3.82 -23.82 -13.72
CA LEU A 944 4.88 -24.06 -12.74
C LEU A 944 4.57 -25.27 -11.86
N LYS A 945 3.32 -25.39 -11.40
CA LYS A 945 2.91 -26.33 -10.35
C LYS A 945 2.94 -27.78 -10.81
N GLU A 946 2.54 -28.05 -12.04
CA GLU A 946 2.54 -29.40 -12.61
C GLU A 946 3.96 -29.92 -12.76
N ASN A 947 4.89 -29.05 -13.19
CA ASN A 947 6.30 -29.39 -13.28
C ASN A 947 6.91 -29.67 -11.90
N ILE A 948 6.54 -28.90 -10.86
CA ILE A 948 6.96 -29.17 -9.49
C ILE A 948 6.44 -30.53 -9.01
N ILE A 949 5.15 -30.82 -9.20
CA ILE A 949 4.51 -32.07 -8.75
C ILE A 949 5.16 -33.30 -9.41
N ILE A 950 5.52 -33.19 -10.69
CA ILE A 950 6.14 -34.30 -11.45
C ILE A 950 7.66 -34.36 -11.24
N GLY A 951 8.27 -33.36 -10.62
CA GLY A 951 9.72 -33.30 -10.39
C GLY A 951 10.53 -32.89 -11.63
N LYS A 952 9.95 -32.07 -12.52
CA LYS A 952 10.61 -31.45 -13.67
C LYS A 952 11.05 -30.01 -13.38
N ILE A 953 11.97 -29.51 -14.20
CA ILE A 953 12.39 -28.10 -14.17
C ILE A 953 11.19 -27.22 -14.54
N ILE A 954 10.94 -26.18 -13.75
CA ILE A 954 9.84 -25.25 -13.96
C ILE A 954 10.05 -24.37 -15.22
N PRO A 955 8.99 -24.00 -15.96
CA PRO A 955 9.05 -23.12 -17.14
C PRO A 955 9.18 -21.63 -16.77
N ALA A 956 10.07 -21.31 -15.83
CA ALA A 956 10.44 -19.96 -15.42
C ALA A 956 11.92 -19.91 -15.02
N GLY A 957 12.47 -18.69 -14.93
CA GLY A 957 13.87 -18.44 -14.57
C GLY A 957 14.83 -19.25 -15.45
N THR A 958 15.72 -20.01 -14.82
CA THR A 958 16.72 -20.85 -15.49
C THR A 958 16.12 -21.94 -16.39
N GLY A 959 14.88 -22.36 -16.13
CA GLY A 959 14.19 -23.40 -16.88
C GLY A 959 13.55 -22.96 -18.20
N ILE A 960 13.37 -21.64 -18.42
CA ILE A 960 12.66 -21.11 -19.60
C ILE A 960 13.35 -21.50 -20.92
N SER A 961 14.69 -21.51 -20.93
CA SER A 961 15.50 -21.84 -22.11
C SER A 961 15.30 -23.29 -22.54
N THR A 962 15.25 -24.21 -21.58
CA THR A 962 15.02 -25.65 -21.80
C THR A 962 13.58 -25.87 -22.25
N PHE A 963 12.64 -25.16 -21.64
CA PHE A 963 11.23 -25.22 -22.00
C PHE A 963 10.99 -24.72 -23.44
N LYS A 964 11.55 -23.57 -23.82
CA LYS A 964 11.41 -23.00 -25.18
C LYS A 964 11.93 -23.96 -26.24
N LYS A 965 13.13 -24.52 -26.04
CA LYS A 965 13.74 -25.50 -26.95
C LYS A 965 12.90 -26.77 -27.13
N LYS A 966 12.26 -27.24 -26.05
CA LYS A 966 11.56 -28.54 -26.06
C LYS A 966 10.10 -28.46 -26.49
N TYR A 967 9.38 -27.39 -26.15
CA TYR A 967 7.93 -27.33 -26.28
C TYR A 967 7.41 -26.17 -27.15
N ILE A 968 8.16 -25.06 -27.27
CA ILE A 968 7.75 -23.91 -28.09
C ILE A 968 8.39 -23.99 -29.49
N GLY A 969 9.56 -24.61 -29.60
CA GLY A 969 10.41 -24.49 -30.79
C GLY A 969 11.08 -23.11 -30.84
N GLU A 970 12.06 -22.95 -31.72
CA GLU A 970 12.52 -21.61 -32.12
C GLU A 970 11.58 -21.08 -33.21
N ASP A 971 11.07 -19.84 -33.06
CA ASP A 971 10.42 -19.05 -34.13
C ASP A 971 11.48 -18.68 -35.18
N VAL A 972 12.02 -19.70 -35.83
CA VAL A 972 13.09 -19.60 -36.81
C VAL A 972 12.52 -20.33 -38.01
N THR A 973 12.35 -19.59 -39.10
CA THR A 973 11.83 -20.14 -40.35
C THR A 973 12.69 -21.34 -40.77
N ASP A 974 12.12 -22.33 -41.46
CA ASP A 974 12.90 -23.51 -41.88
C ASP A 974 14.14 -23.11 -42.70
N PHE A 975 14.09 -21.98 -43.39
CA PHE A 975 15.22 -21.35 -44.09
C PHE A 975 16.34 -20.86 -43.15
N GLU A 976 16.02 -20.24 -42.01
CA GLU A 976 17.02 -19.80 -41.03
C GLU A 976 17.61 -20.97 -40.23
N LYS A 977 16.85 -22.06 -40.04
CA LYS A 977 17.40 -23.31 -39.51
C LYS A 977 18.38 -23.94 -40.49
N GLN A 978 18.02 -24.00 -41.78
CA GLN A 978 18.93 -24.46 -42.83
C GLN A 978 20.18 -23.59 -42.92
N ALA A 979 20.04 -22.26 -42.86
CA ALA A 979 21.18 -21.35 -42.87
C ALA A 979 22.11 -21.53 -41.66
N ARG A 980 21.55 -21.76 -40.45
CA ARG A 980 22.33 -22.06 -39.25
C ARG A 980 23.01 -23.43 -39.30
N ASP A 981 22.32 -24.43 -39.84
CA ASP A 981 22.87 -25.76 -40.00
C ASP A 981 24.00 -25.75 -41.05
N GLU A 982 23.86 -24.97 -42.12
CA GLU A 982 24.90 -24.71 -43.12
C GLU A 982 26.09 -23.93 -42.51
N GLU A 983 25.86 -22.85 -41.75
CA GLU A 983 26.92 -22.11 -41.03
C GLU A 983 27.66 -23.02 -40.04
N GLN A 984 26.95 -23.90 -39.32
CA GLN A 984 27.57 -24.84 -38.39
C GLN A 984 28.34 -25.95 -39.11
N LEU A 985 27.89 -26.38 -40.28
CA LEU A 985 28.60 -27.32 -41.16
C LEU A 985 29.87 -26.68 -41.73
N GLU A 986 29.81 -25.43 -42.19
CA GLU A 986 30.98 -24.68 -42.66
C GLU A 986 31.99 -24.44 -41.53
N ALA A 987 31.54 -23.99 -40.35
CA ALA A 987 32.40 -23.82 -39.18
C ALA A 987 32.98 -25.16 -38.67
N GLY A 988 32.27 -26.27 -38.87
CA GLY A 988 32.74 -27.63 -38.61
C GLY A 988 33.81 -28.08 -39.60
N LEU A 989 33.61 -27.81 -40.89
CA LEU A 989 34.56 -28.09 -41.97
C LEU A 989 35.85 -27.28 -41.82
N ASP A 990 35.77 -26.03 -41.38
CA ASP A 990 36.94 -25.20 -41.07
C ASP A 990 37.74 -25.70 -39.86
N LYS A 991 37.07 -26.25 -38.84
CA LYS A 991 37.75 -26.90 -37.72
C LYS A 991 38.42 -28.22 -38.12
N ILE A 992 37.84 -28.95 -39.07
CA ILE A 992 38.43 -30.18 -39.62
C ILE A 992 39.62 -29.83 -40.51
N SER A 993 39.53 -28.79 -41.34
CA SER A 993 40.63 -28.33 -42.21
C SER A 993 41.82 -27.79 -41.39
N LEU A 994 41.57 -27.06 -40.30
CA LEU A 994 42.58 -26.63 -39.33
C LEU A 994 43.27 -27.81 -38.63
N LYS A 995 42.52 -28.85 -38.24
CA LYS A 995 43.09 -30.07 -37.64
C LYS A 995 43.89 -30.91 -38.65
N VAL A 996 43.46 -30.99 -39.90
CA VAL A 996 44.19 -31.69 -40.97
C VAL A 996 45.49 -30.96 -41.33
N ASN A 997 45.47 -29.62 -41.33
CA ASN A 997 46.69 -28.82 -41.55
C ASN A 997 47.66 -28.90 -40.36
N GLN A 998 47.16 -28.93 -39.12
CA GLN A 998 48.00 -29.18 -37.94
C GLN A 998 48.60 -30.60 -37.95
N ALA A 999 47.83 -31.62 -38.36
CA ALA A 999 48.32 -33.00 -38.51
C ALA A 999 49.35 -33.16 -39.65
N ARG A 1000 49.20 -32.43 -40.77
CA ARG A 1000 50.22 -32.39 -41.83
C ARG A 1000 51.51 -31.70 -41.36
N SER A 1001 51.41 -30.68 -40.51
CA SER A 1001 52.56 -29.98 -39.95
C SER A 1001 53.36 -30.80 -38.93
N SER A 1002 52.68 -31.69 -38.18
CA SER A 1002 53.35 -32.59 -37.23
C SER A 1002 54.01 -33.79 -37.91
N VAL A 1003 53.44 -34.29 -39.01
CA VAL A 1003 54.06 -35.36 -39.82
C VAL A 1003 55.27 -34.84 -40.61
N GLY A 1004 55.24 -33.60 -41.10
CA GLY A 1004 56.39 -32.97 -41.77
C GLY A 1004 57.60 -32.71 -40.86
N ARG A 1005 57.40 -32.61 -39.53
CA ARG A 1005 58.47 -32.46 -38.53
C ARG A 1005 59.06 -33.78 -38.03
N ALA A 1006 58.47 -34.92 -38.38
CA ALA A 1006 58.98 -36.24 -38.03
C ALA A 1006 59.77 -36.92 -39.18
N LEU A 1007 59.87 -36.25 -40.34
CA LEU A 1007 60.55 -36.72 -41.56
C LEU A 1007 61.74 -35.83 -41.98
N LEU A 1008 62.17 -34.93 -41.09
CA LEU A 1008 63.44 -34.21 -41.07
C LEU A 1008 64.15 -34.60 -39.78
#